data_AF-A0A8B6BYC6-F1
#
_entry.id   AF-A0A8B6BYC6-F1
#
_cell.length_a   1.000
_cell.length_b   1.000
_cell.length_c   1.000
_cell.angle_alpha   90.00
_cell.angle_beta   90.00
_cell.angle_gamma   90.00
#
_symmetry.space_group_name_H-M   'P 1'
#
loop_
_entity.id
_entity.type
_entity.pdbx_description
1 polymer ?
#
loop_
_entity_poly.entity_id
_entity_poly.type
_entity_poly.pdbx_seq_one_letter_code
_entity_poly.pdbx_strand_id
1 'polypeptide(L)'
;MEGTLKRRISFFTGYQDKWFVLADDGNIKQFERQPTETNQKPKWTMNIILADVTTKDDGIRFVVTASNGRTLKLKAPNTEEREKWIKLFKIINEKHFPLIYSKKEDKGGFGAKAEEQKNVVHSEVSSAEKRSQELFKNMSLKPKRNYTMVAAIDFGSAYSGTAFSSKSDFTRNPLHICVMEGVGKISTMSTKIPTVLLLNPDKKFEAFGNEAEEKYARLTINDPQYANQCYYFTRFKMQLYNNRNLKKSLTIKDISGKKEMKAVDVFAACIEYLKNATFTRAKEQIPSLEEEDIHWVLTVPAIWTEAARQFMIDAAEKSGIYEDNLTLALEPEAAALCCRSLEIEKKDKGQSPQLGSFSPGSRFLVVDLGGGTVDITANEVMTTGQIKEIHSASGGPWGGNMINTKMWSLLREIFGTEVVSTFSLNNRDDYLDLVRDIERQKRSFNSDSKCTIELPSSLIIEVKKSNPDMVAEKYKGKAEIKKKKLQIIPEVLKSIFKESIDKIIGYVQKLLNEPETSKVKSILLVGGYASCGLLVHAIKEHFNHLTVICPLQPDVIVLKGAVIMGHMETPVVGRMAKYHYGVSVNGNEVQKNRMKVKVARNLGLPAKTLAKGRKSRTRVLQTEKSSWTYTLRKTRSDAMSEDEKKTAYNFWLSPSISRPTGNKKDIKRVRLGPHIYSCHMIHVLNKTQTEAFLEFQTTHPPDIKIKQRKFENLKPYFVRAARQQDMSTCCCRYHIEARSIFKKCMEFRKNVLTNHDVADTIQIKVFETLSDFD
;
A
#
# COMPACT_ATOMS: atom_id res chain seq x y z
N MET A 1 -28.21 -18.85 31.24
CA MET A 1 -29.55 -18.39 30.77
C MET A 1 -30.13 -19.49 29.91
N GLU A 2 -31.43 -19.72 30.00
CA GLU A 2 -32.16 -20.59 29.09
C GLU A 2 -33.44 -19.92 28.60
N GLY A 3 -33.91 -20.32 27.42
CA GLY A 3 -35.14 -19.78 26.84
C GLY A 3 -35.37 -20.23 25.40
N THR A 4 -36.57 -19.96 24.89
CA THR A 4 -36.97 -20.30 23.53
C THR A 4 -36.51 -19.22 22.54
N LEU A 5 -35.76 -19.62 21.52
CA LEU A 5 -35.45 -18.76 20.37
C LEU A 5 -35.82 -19.46 19.07
N LYS A 6 -36.21 -18.67 18.08
CA LYS A 6 -36.44 -19.18 16.73
C LYS A 6 -35.12 -19.31 15.99
N ARG A 7 -34.72 -20.54 15.64
CA ARG A 7 -33.54 -20.82 14.80
C ARG A 7 -33.95 -21.02 13.35
N ARG A 8 -33.22 -20.40 12.42
CA ARG A 8 -33.38 -20.71 10.98
C ARG A 8 -32.76 -22.06 10.66
N ILE A 9 -33.56 -23.01 10.16
CA ILE A 9 -33.12 -24.37 9.85
C ILE A 9 -32.62 -24.48 8.41
N SER A 10 -33.39 -23.99 7.44
CA SER A 10 -33.00 -23.93 6.03
C SER A 10 -33.71 -22.78 5.31
N PHE A 11 -33.46 -22.63 4.00
CA PHE A 11 -34.21 -21.69 3.17
C PHE A 11 -35.70 -22.08 3.07
N PHE A 12 -36.00 -23.37 2.93
CA PHE A 12 -37.35 -23.89 2.71
C PHE A 12 -38.17 -24.08 3.99
N THR A 13 -37.54 -24.48 5.10
CA THR A 13 -38.24 -24.75 6.38
C THR A 13 -38.32 -23.56 7.34
N GLY A 14 -37.67 -22.44 6.99
CA GLY A 14 -37.80 -21.19 7.75
C GLY A 14 -37.26 -21.26 9.19
N TYR A 15 -37.92 -20.52 10.08
CA TYR A 15 -37.56 -20.38 11.50
C TYR A 15 -38.42 -21.31 12.36
N GLN A 16 -37.80 -22.07 13.26
CA GLN A 16 -38.50 -22.94 14.21
C GLN A 16 -38.11 -22.60 15.65
N ASP A 17 -39.08 -22.68 16.56
CA ASP A 17 -38.84 -22.57 17.99
C ASP A 17 -37.97 -23.72 18.48
N LYS A 18 -36.88 -23.36 19.18
CA LYS A 18 -35.97 -24.29 19.83
C LYS A 18 -35.60 -23.74 21.19
N TRP A 19 -35.38 -24.65 22.14
CA TRP A 19 -34.91 -24.27 23.47
C TRP A 19 -33.38 -24.16 23.45
N PHE A 20 -32.86 -23.02 23.89
CA PHE A 20 -31.42 -22.81 23.99
C PHE A 20 -31.02 -22.65 25.45
N VAL A 21 -29.94 -23.32 25.82
CA VAL A 21 -29.27 -23.14 27.10
C VAL A 21 -27.89 -22.58 26.82
N LEU A 22 -27.65 -21.37 27.30
CA LEU A 22 -26.35 -20.74 27.30
C LEU A 22 -25.63 -21.11 28.59
N ALA A 23 -24.68 -22.02 28.47
CA ALA A 23 -23.94 -22.56 29.59
C ALA A 23 -22.70 -21.73 29.91
N ASP A 24 -22.35 -21.71 31.19
CA ASP A 24 -21.21 -20.98 31.76
C ASP A 24 -19.85 -21.46 31.25
N ASP A 25 -19.80 -22.61 30.56
CA ASP A 25 -18.61 -23.17 29.91
C ASP A 25 -18.31 -22.54 28.53
N GLY A 26 -19.10 -21.55 28.10
CA GLY A 26 -18.94 -20.88 26.82
C GLY A 26 -19.57 -21.63 25.63
N ASN A 27 -20.41 -22.63 25.90
CA ASN A 27 -21.18 -23.32 24.88
C ASN A 27 -22.66 -22.93 24.92
N ILE A 28 -23.23 -22.73 23.73
CA ILE A 28 -24.69 -22.70 23.55
C ILE A 28 -25.17 -24.09 23.13
N LYS A 29 -26.14 -24.63 23.85
CA LYS A 29 -26.73 -25.95 23.64
C LYS A 29 -28.17 -25.79 23.17
N GLN A 30 -28.56 -26.55 22.15
CA GLN A 30 -29.92 -26.55 21.61
C GLN A 30 -30.64 -27.86 21.96
N PHE A 31 -31.89 -27.73 22.41
CA PHE A 31 -32.82 -28.81 22.73
C PHE A 31 -34.13 -28.63 21.93
N GLU A 32 -34.89 -29.71 21.78
CA GLU A 32 -36.21 -29.64 21.11
C GLU A 32 -37.31 -29.12 22.02
N ARG A 33 -37.21 -29.39 23.32
CA ARG A 33 -38.11 -28.92 24.37
C ARG A 33 -37.28 -28.55 25.62
N GLN A 34 -37.93 -27.99 26.64
CA GLN A 34 -37.28 -27.60 27.88
C GLN A 34 -36.64 -28.85 28.56
N PRO A 35 -35.34 -28.82 28.91
CA PRO A 35 -34.61 -29.98 29.39
C PRO A 35 -35.11 -30.55 30.72
N THR A 36 -35.63 -29.69 31.59
CA THR A 36 -36.12 -30.05 32.93
C THR A 36 -37.31 -31.01 32.91
N GLU A 37 -38.03 -31.09 31.79
CA GLU A 37 -39.24 -31.91 31.67
C GLU A 37 -38.99 -33.29 31.01
N THR A 38 -37.85 -33.51 30.35
CA THR A 38 -37.71 -34.68 29.44
C THR A 38 -36.35 -35.39 29.39
N ASN A 39 -35.38 -35.06 30.26
CA ASN A 39 -34.08 -35.75 30.36
C ASN A 39 -33.36 -35.94 28.99
N GLN A 40 -33.54 -34.97 28.07
CA GLN A 40 -33.03 -35.03 26.70
C GLN A 40 -31.56 -34.61 26.61
N LYS A 41 -30.78 -35.32 25.78
CA LYS A 41 -29.42 -34.89 25.39
C LYS A 41 -29.50 -33.72 24.39
N PRO A 42 -28.54 -32.77 24.42
CA PRO A 42 -28.55 -31.64 23.49
C PRO A 42 -28.37 -32.14 22.05
N LYS A 43 -29.30 -31.77 21.16
CA LYS A 43 -29.22 -32.15 19.73
C LYS A 43 -28.07 -31.46 19.02
N TRP A 44 -27.68 -30.29 19.51
CA TRP A 44 -26.63 -29.50 18.89
C TRP A 44 -25.94 -28.62 19.94
N THR A 45 -24.64 -28.41 19.78
CA THR A 45 -23.83 -27.56 20.67
C THR A 45 -22.85 -26.76 19.83
N MET A 46 -22.64 -25.49 20.18
CA MET A 46 -21.65 -24.63 19.55
C MET A 46 -20.91 -23.82 20.59
N ASN A 47 -19.57 -23.79 20.45
CA ASN A 47 -18.74 -22.91 21.24
C ASN A 47 -18.91 -21.48 20.69
N ILE A 48 -19.25 -20.56 21.58
CA ILE A 48 -19.53 -19.17 21.24
C ILE A 48 -18.46 -18.23 21.78
N ILE A 49 -17.34 -18.76 22.28
CA ILE A 49 -16.27 -17.91 22.79
C ILE A 49 -15.59 -17.21 21.60
N LEU A 50 -15.49 -15.88 21.69
CA LEU A 50 -15.10 -15.00 20.59
C LEU A 50 -16.11 -15.00 19.42
N ALA A 51 -17.37 -15.36 19.67
CA ALA A 51 -18.40 -15.26 18.65
C ALA A 51 -18.82 -13.79 18.45
N ASP A 52 -18.94 -13.38 17.19
CA ASP A 52 -19.48 -12.08 16.81
C ASP A 52 -21.01 -12.15 16.72
N VAL A 53 -21.70 -11.08 17.13
CA VAL A 53 -23.17 -11.03 17.12
C VAL A 53 -23.63 -9.83 16.31
N THR A 54 -24.24 -10.09 15.16
CA THR A 54 -24.75 -9.06 14.25
C THR A 54 -26.27 -8.99 14.36
N THR A 55 -26.81 -7.79 14.55
CA THR A 55 -28.26 -7.55 14.56
C THR A 55 -28.75 -7.22 13.16
N LYS A 56 -30.06 -7.39 12.92
CA LYS A 56 -30.75 -6.85 11.75
C LYS A 56 -31.67 -5.70 12.15
N ASP A 57 -32.01 -4.84 11.20
CA ASP A 57 -32.81 -3.62 11.39
C ASP A 57 -34.27 -3.90 11.83
N ASP A 58 -34.70 -5.16 11.81
CA ASP A 58 -36.06 -5.58 12.17
C ASP A 58 -36.32 -5.72 13.69
N GLY A 59 -35.37 -5.32 14.54
CA GLY A 59 -35.55 -5.27 16.01
C GLY A 59 -35.52 -6.62 16.74
N ILE A 60 -35.66 -7.75 16.04
CA ILE A 60 -35.87 -9.08 16.68
C ILE A 60 -34.93 -10.18 16.17
N ARG A 61 -34.28 -10.00 15.01
CA ARG A 61 -33.34 -10.99 14.46
C ARG A 61 -31.89 -10.61 14.77
N PHE A 62 -31.08 -11.65 14.98
CA PHE A 62 -29.64 -11.53 15.19
C PHE A 62 -28.92 -12.81 14.75
N VAL A 63 -27.64 -12.69 14.41
CA VAL A 63 -26.79 -13.78 13.92
C VAL A 63 -25.55 -13.88 14.79
N VAL A 64 -25.34 -15.05 15.38
CA VAL A 64 -24.16 -15.37 16.17
C VAL A 64 -23.19 -16.15 15.28
N THR A 65 -22.01 -15.59 15.03
CA THR A 65 -20.95 -16.18 14.21
C THR A 65 -19.80 -16.62 15.12
N ALA A 66 -19.65 -17.92 15.33
CA ALA A 66 -18.57 -18.48 16.11
C ALA A 66 -17.20 -18.27 15.44
N SER A 67 -16.13 -18.30 16.24
CA SER A 67 -14.75 -18.10 15.79
C SER A 67 -14.25 -19.11 14.75
N ASN A 68 -14.89 -20.27 14.64
CA ASN A 68 -14.64 -21.27 13.59
C ASN A 68 -15.44 -21.03 12.29
N GLY A 69 -16.12 -19.89 12.17
CA GLY A 69 -16.90 -19.51 10.99
C GLY A 69 -18.33 -20.07 10.95
N ARG A 70 -18.76 -20.87 11.94
CA ARG A 70 -20.14 -21.37 12.00
C ARG A 70 -21.11 -20.25 12.41
N THR A 71 -22.22 -20.12 11.69
CA THR A 71 -23.22 -19.07 11.95
C THR A 71 -24.53 -19.67 12.48
N LEU A 72 -25.15 -18.97 13.42
CA LEU A 72 -26.43 -19.30 14.02
C LEU A 72 -27.37 -18.10 13.88
N LYS A 73 -28.34 -18.21 12.97
CA LYS A 73 -29.34 -17.18 12.70
C LYS A 73 -30.53 -17.37 13.64
N LEU A 74 -30.73 -16.44 14.55
CA LEU A 74 -31.71 -16.49 15.63
C LEU A 74 -32.72 -15.35 15.50
N LYS A 75 -33.91 -15.56 16.06
CA LYS A 75 -34.97 -14.57 16.21
C LYS A 75 -35.55 -14.70 17.62
N ALA A 76 -35.53 -13.60 18.36
CA ALA A 76 -36.17 -13.48 19.67
C ALA A 76 -37.66 -13.13 19.52
N PRO A 77 -38.50 -13.38 20.55
CA PRO A 77 -39.92 -13.02 20.52
C PRO A 77 -40.14 -11.51 20.54
N ASN A 78 -39.26 -10.74 21.18
CA ASN A 78 -39.31 -9.27 21.21
C ASN A 78 -37.89 -8.66 21.29
N THR A 79 -37.81 -7.35 21.12
CA THR A 79 -36.55 -6.59 21.15
C THR A 79 -35.85 -6.68 22.51
N GLU A 80 -36.60 -6.71 23.60
CA GLU A 80 -36.03 -6.78 24.96
C GLU A 80 -35.32 -8.12 25.22
N GLU A 81 -35.94 -9.24 24.83
CA GLU A 81 -35.31 -10.56 24.89
C GLU A 81 -34.11 -10.67 23.97
N ARG A 82 -34.16 -10.06 22.78
CA ARG A 82 -33.01 -9.99 21.87
C ARG A 82 -31.83 -9.33 22.57
N GLU A 83 -32.04 -8.16 23.18
CA GLU A 83 -30.99 -7.43 23.89
C GLU A 83 -30.48 -8.21 25.11
N LYS A 84 -31.36 -8.90 25.86
CA LYS A 84 -30.95 -9.79 26.97
C LYS A 84 -30.00 -10.89 26.49
N TRP A 85 -30.35 -11.58 25.40
CA TRP A 85 -29.50 -12.62 24.82
C TRP A 85 -28.16 -12.05 24.30
N ILE A 86 -28.18 -10.94 23.56
CA ILE A 86 -26.96 -10.28 23.05
C ILE A 86 -26.04 -9.85 24.20
N LYS A 87 -26.61 -9.22 25.24
CA LYS A 87 -25.86 -8.80 26.43
C LYS A 87 -25.19 -9.99 27.10
N LEU A 88 -25.86 -11.15 27.18
CA LEU A 88 -25.29 -12.35 27.77
C LEU A 88 -24.23 -13.03 26.90
N PHE A 89 -24.36 -13.01 25.57
CA PHE A 89 -23.27 -13.41 24.67
C PHE A 89 -22.02 -12.54 24.89
N LYS A 90 -22.21 -11.23 25.06
CA LYS A 90 -21.12 -10.29 25.39
C LYS A 90 -20.52 -10.59 26.76
N ILE A 91 -21.34 -10.78 27.80
CA ILE A 91 -20.87 -11.14 29.16
C ILE A 91 -20.08 -12.45 29.16
N ILE A 92 -20.51 -13.48 28.43
CA ILE A 92 -19.77 -14.75 28.35
C ILE A 92 -18.45 -14.56 27.59
N ASN A 93 -18.47 -13.80 26.49
CA ASN A 93 -17.23 -13.45 25.78
C ASN A 93 -16.28 -12.71 26.71
N GLU A 94 -16.75 -11.71 27.48
CA GLU A 94 -15.96 -10.94 28.44
C GLU A 94 -15.50 -11.77 29.66
N LYS A 95 -16.30 -12.71 30.14
CA LYS A 95 -15.95 -13.61 31.27
C LYS A 95 -14.89 -14.63 30.86
N HIS A 96 -14.93 -15.12 29.62
CA HIS A 96 -13.97 -16.10 29.11
C HIS A 96 -12.77 -15.46 28.38
N PHE A 97 -12.84 -14.18 28.03
CA PHE A 97 -11.72 -13.42 27.43
C PHE A 97 -10.43 -13.48 28.28
N PRO A 98 -10.48 -13.29 29.61
CA PRO A 98 -9.32 -13.39 30.49
C PRO A 98 -8.91 -14.84 30.75
N LEU A 99 -9.86 -15.77 30.81
CA LEU A 99 -9.62 -17.20 31.11
C LEU A 99 -8.91 -17.95 29.98
N ILE A 100 -9.11 -17.54 28.71
CA ILE A 100 -8.36 -18.08 27.58
C ILE A 100 -6.90 -17.58 27.59
N TYR A 101 -6.67 -16.35 28.05
CA TYR A 101 -5.34 -15.77 28.15
C TYR A 101 -4.60 -16.11 29.45
N SER A 102 -5.29 -16.56 30.51
CA SER A 102 -4.66 -17.07 31.75
C SER A 102 -4.48 -18.59 31.77
N LYS A 103 -5.17 -19.39 30.95
CA LYS A 103 -5.02 -20.86 30.94
C LYS A 103 -3.76 -21.43 30.27
N LYS A 104 -2.73 -20.62 30.01
CA LYS A 104 -1.37 -21.11 29.72
C LYS A 104 -0.32 -20.48 30.64
N GLU A 105 -0.62 -20.36 31.93
CA GLU A 105 0.27 -20.09 33.09
C GLU A 105 -0.70 -19.95 34.28
N ASP A 106 -0.96 -20.92 35.15
CA ASP A 106 0.00 -21.52 36.08
C ASP A 106 -0.61 -22.72 36.84
N LYS A 107 0.24 -23.67 37.26
CA LYS A 107 0.07 -24.33 38.55
C LYS A 107 0.99 -23.62 39.54
N GLY A 108 0.40 -23.02 40.58
CA GLY A 108 1.12 -22.49 41.75
C GLY A 108 0.61 -21.12 42.18
N GLY A 109 -0.20 -21.08 43.23
CA GLY A 109 -0.67 -19.84 43.84
C GLY A 109 0.38 -19.15 44.70
N PHE A 110 0.19 -17.85 44.95
CA PHE A 110 0.13 -17.20 46.27
C PHE A 110 0.11 -15.66 46.11
N GLY A 111 -0.68 -14.99 46.96
CA GLY A 111 -0.30 -13.71 47.56
C GLY A 111 -0.76 -12.42 46.89
N ALA A 112 -1.79 -11.81 47.46
CA ALA A 112 -2.24 -10.45 47.22
C ALA A 112 -1.16 -9.41 47.63
N LYS A 113 -0.80 -8.52 46.68
CA LYS A 113 -0.20 -7.16 46.82
C LYS A 113 0.43 -6.74 45.48
N ALA A 114 -0.37 -6.68 44.41
CA ALA A 114 0.09 -6.27 43.08
C ALA A 114 -1.02 -5.70 42.17
N GLU A 115 -1.98 -4.98 42.75
CA GLU A 115 -3.19 -4.52 42.02
C GLU A 115 -3.13 -3.06 41.53
N GLU A 116 -2.36 -2.16 42.12
CA GLU A 116 -2.38 -0.75 41.68
C GLU A 116 -1.49 -0.43 40.47
N GLN A 117 -0.37 -1.13 40.26
CA GLN A 117 0.52 -0.86 39.11
C GLN A 117 0.20 -1.66 37.84
N LYS A 118 -0.68 -2.67 37.91
CA LYS A 118 -1.11 -3.46 36.74
C LYS A 118 -2.15 -2.72 35.89
N ASN A 119 -3.01 -1.89 36.50
CA ASN A 119 -4.14 -1.27 35.81
C ASN A 119 -3.73 -0.17 34.81
N VAL A 120 -2.63 0.54 35.06
CA VAL A 120 -2.12 1.60 34.17
C VAL A 120 -1.41 1.03 32.93
N VAL A 121 -0.72 -0.11 33.07
CA VAL A 121 0.00 -0.74 31.96
C VAL A 121 -0.90 -1.63 31.10
N HIS A 122 -1.95 -2.23 31.68
CA HIS A 122 -2.94 -3.01 30.92
C HIS A 122 -3.83 -2.14 30.04
N SER A 123 -4.14 -0.90 30.46
CA SER A 123 -4.96 0.03 29.67
C SER A 123 -4.21 0.53 28.43
N GLU A 124 -2.92 0.85 28.56
CA GLU A 124 -2.10 1.33 27.44
C GLU A 124 -1.79 0.23 26.41
N VAL A 125 -1.49 -1.00 26.85
CA VAL A 125 -1.22 -2.14 25.95
C VAL A 125 -2.48 -2.63 25.24
N SER A 126 -3.62 -2.64 25.93
CA SER A 126 -4.95 -2.91 25.35
C SER A 126 -5.31 -1.86 24.28
N SER A 127 -4.98 -0.58 24.52
CA SER A 127 -5.23 0.49 23.56
C SER A 127 -4.41 0.32 22.26
N ALA A 128 -3.16 -0.14 22.35
CA ALA A 128 -2.28 -0.33 21.21
C ALA A 128 -2.61 -1.60 20.41
N GLU A 129 -3.00 -2.68 21.09
CA GLU A 129 -3.45 -3.93 20.46
C GLU A 129 -4.83 -3.75 19.79
N LYS A 130 -5.75 -2.97 20.40
CA LYS A 130 -7.00 -2.53 19.74
C LYS A 130 -6.73 -1.69 18.50
N ARG A 131 -5.83 -0.70 18.58
CA ARG A 131 -5.42 0.12 17.42
C ARG A 131 -4.86 -0.72 16.26
N SER A 132 -4.01 -1.69 16.57
CA SER A 132 -3.43 -2.57 15.55
C SER A 132 -4.49 -3.51 14.95
N GLN A 133 -5.45 -3.99 15.74
CA GLN A 133 -6.53 -4.86 15.25
C GLN A 133 -7.59 -4.08 14.46
N GLU A 134 -7.89 -2.83 14.82
CA GLU A 134 -8.69 -1.91 14.01
C GLU A 134 -8.02 -1.62 12.66
N LEU A 135 -6.71 -1.36 12.65
CA LEU A 135 -5.93 -1.19 11.42
C LEU A 135 -6.03 -2.42 10.50
N PHE A 136 -5.96 -3.65 11.03
CA PHE A 136 -6.12 -4.88 10.24
C PHE A 136 -7.57 -5.16 9.83
N LYS A 137 -8.56 -4.72 10.62
CA LYS A 137 -10.00 -4.85 10.30
C LYS A 137 -10.42 -3.85 9.22
N ASN A 138 -9.80 -2.68 9.17
CA ASN A 138 -9.96 -1.65 8.13
C ASN A 138 -9.24 -2.00 6.81
N MET A 139 -8.36 -3.02 6.79
CA MET A 139 -7.72 -3.54 5.58
C MET A 139 -8.56 -4.61 4.84
N SER A 140 -9.63 -5.13 5.45
CA SER A 140 -10.67 -5.82 4.69
C SER A 140 -11.46 -4.74 3.97
N LEU A 141 -11.54 -4.76 2.64
CA LEU A 141 -12.36 -3.85 1.83
C LEU A 141 -13.78 -3.80 2.44
N LYS A 142 -14.07 -2.77 3.24
CA LYS A 142 -15.43 -2.49 3.68
C LYS A 142 -16.24 -2.28 2.39
N PRO A 143 -17.38 -2.95 2.19
CA PRO A 143 -18.23 -2.66 1.04
C PRO A 143 -18.55 -1.16 1.08
N LYS A 144 -18.28 -0.45 -0.03
CA LYS A 144 -18.57 0.99 -0.13
C LYS A 144 -20.04 1.20 0.24
N ARG A 145 -20.31 2.09 1.19
CA ARG A 145 -21.68 2.53 1.52
C ARG A 145 -22.37 3.03 0.25
N ASN A 146 -23.70 2.97 0.23
CA ASN A 146 -24.47 3.54 -0.86
C ASN A 146 -24.24 5.06 -0.85
N TYR A 147 -23.53 5.57 -1.84
CA TYR A 147 -23.25 6.99 -2.03
C TYR A 147 -23.95 7.47 -3.31
N THR A 148 -24.33 8.74 -3.33
CA THR A 148 -24.96 9.39 -4.49
C THR A 148 -23.93 10.16 -5.31
N MET A 149 -22.92 10.69 -4.63
CA MET A 149 -21.90 11.56 -5.21
C MET A 149 -20.50 11.22 -4.67
N VAL A 150 -19.49 11.47 -5.50
CA VAL A 150 -18.09 11.51 -5.05
C VAL A 150 -17.62 12.96 -5.10
N ALA A 151 -17.00 13.42 -4.03
CA ALA A 151 -16.29 14.69 -3.98
C ALA A 151 -14.83 14.45 -3.66
N ALA A 152 -13.93 15.12 -4.35
CA ALA A 152 -12.50 15.06 -4.12
C ALA A 152 -11.96 16.39 -3.61
N ILE A 153 -11.05 16.32 -2.64
CA ILE A 153 -10.26 17.44 -2.15
C ILE A 153 -8.82 17.15 -2.51
N ASP A 154 -8.27 17.96 -3.41
CA ASP A 154 -6.84 18.00 -3.66
C ASP A 154 -6.20 19.04 -2.75
N PHE A 155 -5.67 18.58 -1.61
CA PHE A 155 -5.08 19.44 -0.60
C PHE A 155 -3.62 19.72 -0.94
N GLY A 156 -3.31 20.63 -1.86
CA GLY A 156 -1.93 20.86 -2.31
C GLY A 156 -1.09 21.68 -1.33
N SER A 157 0.22 21.76 -1.60
CA SER A 157 1.16 22.52 -0.77
C SER A 157 1.15 24.03 -1.01
N ALA A 158 0.71 24.42 -2.21
CA ALA A 158 0.64 25.80 -2.66
C ALA A 158 -0.79 26.18 -3.03
N TYR A 159 -1.49 25.28 -3.72
CA TYR A 159 -2.87 25.45 -4.14
C TYR A 159 -3.68 24.21 -3.80
N SER A 160 -4.90 24.40 -3.32
CA SER A 160 -5.88 23.36 -3.09
C SER A 160 -7.08 23.53 -4.02
N GLY A 161 -7.77 22.45 -4.34
CA GLY A 161 -8.99 22.50 -5.15
C GLY A 161 -9.93 21.36 -4.83
N THR A 162 -11.18 21.51 -5.26
CA THR A 162 -12.20 20.49 -5.09
C THR A 162 -12.95 20.22 -6.38
N ALA A 163 -13.45 19.01 -6.51
CA ALA A 163 -14.23 18.59 -7.66
C ALA A 163 -15.22 17.52 -7.24
N PHE A 164 -16.31 17.37 -7.96
CA PHE A 164 -17.30 16.34 -7.67
C PHE A 164 -17.99 15.83 -8.93
N SER A 165 -18.57 14.64 -8.81
CA SER A 165 -19.40 14.02 -9.84
C SER A 165 -20.47 13.16 -9.18
N SER A 166 -21.68 13.19 -9.73
CA SER A 166 -22.72 12.23 -9.34
C SER A 166 -22.39 10.84 -9.88
N LYS A 167 -22.95 9.81 -9.25
CA LYS A 167 -22.83 8.43 -9.75
C LYS A 167 -23.45 8.26 -11.15
N SER A 168 -24.53 8.99 -11.43
CA SER A 168 -25.17 9.03 -12.76
C SER A 168 -24.27 9.65 -13.82
N ASP A 169 -23.62 10.77 -13.50
CA ASP A 169 -22.71 11.45 -14.43
C ASP A 169 -21.50 10.58 -14.75
N PHE A 170 -20.89 9.99 -13.72
CA PHE A 170 -19.75 9.08 -13.89
C PHE A 170 -20.09 7.89 -14.78
N THR A 171 -21.30 7.32 -14.63
CA THR A 171 -21.75 6.17 -15.45
C THR A 171 -21.95 6.56 -16.91
N ARG A 172 -22.38 7.80 -17.19
CA ARG A 172 -22.55 8.32 -18.56
C ARG A 172 -21.21 8.69 -19.20
N ASN A 173 -20.37 9.43 -18.47
CA ASN A 173 -19.04 9.83 -18.88
C ASN A 173 -18.15 10.05 -17.65
N PRO A 174 -17.11 9.23 -17.43
CA PRO A 174 -16.18 9.38 -16.30
C PRO A 174 -15.46 10.73 -16.22
N LEU A 175 -15.40 11.49 -17.32
CA LEU A 175 -14.77 12.82 -17.39
C LEU A 175 -15.76 13.96 -17.15
N HIS A 176 -17.06 13.68 -16.99
CA HIS A 176 -18.06 14.67 -16.63
C HIS A 176 -17.96 15.01 -15.13
N ILE A 177 -16.95 15.82 -14.81
CA ILE A 177 -16.57 16.19 -13.45
C ILE A 177 -16.68 17.70 -13.30
N CYS A 178 -17.43 18.16 -12.30
CA CYS A 178 -17.49 19.57 -11.94
C CYS A 178 -16.25 19.91 -11.11
N VAL A 179 -15.32 20.67 -11.69
CA VAL A 179 -14.18 21.25 -10.96
C VAL A 179 -14.61 22.61 -10.44
N MET A 180 -14.43 22.86 -9.14
CA MET A 180 -14.76 24.16 -8.56
C MET A 180 -13.70 25.18 -8.95
N GLU A 181 -14.11 26.23 -9.65
CA GLU A 181 -13.26 27.38 -9.92
C GLU A 181 -13.17 28.27 -8.67
N GLY A 182 -12.01 28.88 -8.46
CA GLY A 182 -11.77 29.70 -7.28
C GLY A 182 -12.76 30.86 -7.17
N VAL A 183 -13.45 30.96 -6.02
CA VAL A 183 -14.36 32.08 -5.73
C VAL A 183 -13.53 33.35 -5.54
N GLY A 184 -13.70 34.32 -6.44
CA GLY A 184 -13.06 35.63 -6.40
C GLY A 184 -13.28 36.40 -7.70
N LYS A 185 -13.72 37.66 -7.62
CA LYS A 185 -14.14 38.52 -8.77
C LYS A 185 -13.02 38.86 -9.78
N ILE A 186 -11.82 38.31 -9.63
CA ILE A 186 -10.69 38.52 -10.52
C ILE A 186 -10.50 37.21 -11.26
N SER A 187 -10.52 37.29 -12.59
CA SER A 187 -10.19 36.20 -13.53
C SER A 187 -8.86 35.54 -13.17
N THR A 188 -8.89 34.60 -12.23
CA THR A 188 -7.70 33.85 -11.85
C THR A 188 -7.58 32.70 -12.84
N MET A 189 -6.48 32.70 -13.61
CA MET A 189 -6.12 31.68 -14.62
C MET A 189 -5.89 30.28 -14.01
N SER A 190 -6.37 30.01 -12.79
CA SER A 190 -6.10 28.81 -12.01
C SER A 190 -7.39 28.29 -11.41
N THR A 191 -7.78 27.08 -11.81
CA THR A 191 -8.90 26.30 -11.27
C THR A 191 -8.73 25.93 -9.79
N LYS A 192 -7.56 26.16 -9.20
CA LYS A 192 -7.28 25.94 -7.77
C LYS A 192 -7.00 27.25 -7.03
N ILE A 193 -7.36 27.28 -5.75
CA ILE A 193 -7.15 28.42 -4.84
C ILE A 193 -5.90 28.21 -3.99
N PRO A 194 -5.19 29.28 -3.58
CA PRO A 194 -4.04 29.19 -2.69
C PRO A 194 -4.36 28.43 -1.39
N THR A 195 -3.44 27.61 -0.88
CA THR A 195 -3.59 26.94 0.41
C THR A 195 -3.18 27.91 1.53
N VAL A 196 -4.05 28.88 1.80
CA VAL A 196 -3.82 29.99 2.74
C VAL A 196 -5.01 30.09 3.69
N LEU A 197 -4.73 30.13 4.98
CA LEU A 197 -5.73 30.26 6.04
C LEU A 197 -5.50 31.54 6.82
N LEU A 198 -6.55 32.35 6.97
CA LEU A 198 -6.60 33.49 7.88
C LEU A 198 -7.56 33.17 9.03
N LEU A 199 -7.09 33.34 10.26
CA LEU A 199 -7.88 33.27 11.48
C LEU A 199 -7.77 34.58 12.24
N ASN A 200 -8.83 34.93 12.95
CA ASN A 200 -8.85 36.11 13.80
C ASN A 200 -8.04 35.90 15.11
N PRO A 201 -7.91 36.91 15.99
CA PRO A 201 -7.15 36.78 17.25
C PRO A 201 -7.68 35.67 18.18
N ASP A 202 -8.98 35.37 18.12
CA ASP A 202 -9.64 34.30 18.87
C ASP A 202 -9.45 32.91 18.24
N LYS A 203 -8.62 32.80 17.20
CA LYS A 203 -8.34 31.57 16.44
C LYS A 203 -9.57 31.00 15.72
N LYS A 204 -10.57 31.84 15.44
CA LYS A 204 -11.74 31.47 14.64
C LYS A 204 -11.47 31.70 13.16
N PHE A 205 -12.11 30.89 12.32
CA PHE A 205 -12.03 30.98 10.87
C PHE A 205 -12.45 32.37 10.38
N GLU A 206 -11.62 33.01 9.57
CA GLU A 206 -11.87 34.36 9.05
C GLU A 206 -11.95 34.39 7.52
N ALA A 207 -11.06 33.64 6.84
CA ALA A 207 -11.08 33.43 5.39
C ALA A 207 -10.12 32.30 4.96
N PHE A 208 -10.31 31.77 3.75
CA PHE A 208 -9.40 30.82 3.10
C PHE A 208 -9.13 31.20 1.64
N GLY A 209 -7.98 30.79 1.09
CA GLY A 209 -7.65 30.98 -0.32
C GLY A 209 -7.39 32.43 -0.71
N ASN A 210 -7.84 32.83 -1.90
CA ASN A 210 -7.66 34.18 -2.43
C ASN A 210 -8.24 35.24 -1.48
N GLU A 211 -9.39 34.95 -0.86
CA GLU A 211 -10.03 35.84 0.11
C GLU A 211 -9.14 36.06 1.33
N ALA A 212 -8.46 35.01 1.83
CA ALA A 212 -7.53 35.15 2.94
C ALA A 212 -6.33 36.03 2.59
N GLU A 213 -5.79 35.90 1.38
CA GLU A 213 -4.69 36.74 0.90
C GLU A 213 -5.11 38.21 0.82
N GLU A 214 -6.24 38.49 0.17
CA GLU A 214 -6.75 39.86 -0.04
C GLU A 214 -7.16 40.51 1.28
N LYS A 215 -7.88 39.79 2.13
CA LYS A 215 -8.33 40.29 3.43
C LYS A 215 -7.14 40.60 4.33
N TYR A 216 -6.15 39.71 4.38
CA TYR A 216 -4.93 39.97 5.16
C TYR A 216 -4.13 41.16 4.61
N ALA A 217 -3.98 41.27 3.29
CA ALA A 217 -3.30 42.41 2.67
C ALA A 217 -3.98 43.75 2.97
N ARG A 218 -5.32 43.80 2.89
CA ARG A 218 -6.09 45.00 3.28
C ARG A 218 -5.96 45.33 4.76
N LEU A 219 -6.01 44.31 5.64
CA LEU A 219 -5.84 44.50 7.07
C LEU A 219 -4.47 45.09 7.41
N THR A 220 -3.40 44.65 6.76
CA THR A 220 -2.05 45.20 7.01
C THR A 220 -1.91 46.68 6.65
N ILE A 221 -2.81 47.24 5.84
CA ILE A 221 -2.84 48.66 5.47
C ILE A 221 -3.81 49.42 6.39
N ASN A 222 -5.03 48.92 6.54
CA ASN A 222 -6.12 49.64 7.21
C ASN A 222 -6.08 49.52 8.74
N ASP A 223 -5.62 48.37 9.26
CA ASP A 223 -5.49 48.13 10.70
C ASP A 223 -4.29 47.18 10.98
N PRO A 224 -3.05 47.71 10.93
CA PRO A 224 -1.85 46.91 11.13
C PRO A 224 -1.80 46.26 12.53
N GLN A 225 -2.40 46.88 13.54
CA GLN A 225 -2.37 46.38 14.91
C GLN A 225 -3.27 45.15 15.06
N TYR A 226 -4.44 45.14 14.43
CA TYR A 226 -5.30 43.96 14.34
C TYR A 226 -4.70 42.88 13.44
N ALA A 227 -4.14 43.25 12.28
CA ALA A 227 -3.48 42.31 11.37
C ALA A 227 -2.35 41.52 12.06
N ASN A 228 -1.59 42.18 12.93
CA ASN A 228 -0.54 41.57 13.75
C ASN A 228 -1.07 40.60 14.81
N GLN A 229 -2.34 40.67 15.18
CA GLN A 229 -2.98 39.75 16.12
C GLN A 229 -3.58 38.53 15.40
N CYS A 230 -4.07 38.69 14.16
CA CYS A 230 -4.60 37.59 13.32
C CYS A 230 -3.55 36.52 12.97
N TYR A 231 -3.97 35.25 12.88
CA TYR A 231 -3.09 34.15 12.48
C TYR A 231 -3.20 33.94 10.96
N TYR A 232 -2.08 34.07 10.26
CA TYR A 232 -2.02 33.90 8.81
C TYR A 232 -1.06 32.75 8.45
N PHE A 233 -1.60 31.65 7.95
CA PHE A 233 -0.86 30.44 7.60
C PHE A 233 -0.79 30.23 6.09
N THR A 234 0.41 29.96 5.59
CA THR A 234 0.67 29.60 4.19
C THR A 234 1.82 28.60 4.10
N ARG A 235 1.87 27.80 3.02
CA ARG A 235 2.97 26.84 2.73
C ARG A 235 3.26 25.82 3.85
N PHE A 236 2.29 25.52 4.70
CA PHE A 236 2.48 24.67 5.88
C PHE A 236 2.40 23.16 5.59
N LYS A 237 1.83 22.72 4.44
CA LYS A 237 1.74 21.28 4.07
C LYS A 237 3.11 20.57 4.12
N MET A 238 4.18 21.29 3.75
CA MET A 238 5.55 20.73 3.71
C MET A 238 6.11 20.37 5.11
N GLN A 239 5.50 20.85 6.19
CA GLN A 239 5.86 20.44 7.55
C GLN A 239 5.64 18.93 7.77
N LEU A 240 4.66 18.34 7.07
CA LEU A 240 4.39 16.89 7.11
C LEU A 240 5.45 16.06 6.39
N TYR A 241 6.11 16.64 5.39
CA TYR A 241 7.21 15.99 4.67
C TYR A 241 8.54 16.10 5.44
N ASN A 242 8.83 17.28 5.98
CA ASN A 242 10.11 17.57 6.62
C ASN A 242 10.28 16.89 7.98
N ASN A 243 9.19 16.57 8.68
CA ASN A 243 9.24 16.00 10.01
C ASN A 243 9.17 14.46 9.98
N ARG A 244 10.31 13.81 10.20
CA ARG A 244 10.39 12.33 10.21
C ARG A 244 9.66 11.68 11.38
N ASN A 245 9.42 12.42 12.48
CA ASN A 245 8.75 11.94 13.68
C ASN A 245 7.50 12.79 13.95
N LEU A 246 6.51 12.70 13.06
CA LEU A 246 5.23 13.38 13.22
C LEU A 246 4.55 12.95 14.52
N LYS A 247 4.41 13.91 15.45
CA LYS A 247 3.68 13.75 16.69
C LYS A 247 2.32 14.45 16.56
N LYS A 248 1.30 13.94 17.24
CA LYS A 248 -0.02 14.61 17.33
C LYS A 248 0.06 16.01 17.94
N SER A 249 1.12 16.29 18.70
CA SER A 249 1.41 17.61 19.29
C SER A 249 2.13 18.57 18.33
N LEU A 250 2.27 18.24 17.04
CA LEU A 250 2.93 19.13 16.07
C LEU A 250 2.23 20.49 16.05
N THR A 251 2.99 21.56 16.23
CA THR A 251 2.55 22.93 16.01
C THR A 251 3.12 23.46 14.69
N ILE A 252 2.41 24.42 14.09
CA ILE A 252 2.90 25.20 12.96
C ILE A 252 2.81 26.68 13.30
N LYS A 253 3.82 27.42 12.83
CA LYS A 253 3.93 28.86 13.02
C LYS A 253 3.18 29.59 11.91
N ASP A 254 2.63 30.75 12.26
CA ASP A 254 2.09 31.70 11.29
C ASP A 254 3.23 32.39 10.52
N ILE A 255 2.88 33.22 9.54
CA ILE A 255 3.87 33.93 8.70
C ILE A 255 4.78 34.87 9.51
N SER A 256 4.31 35.39 10.65
CA SER A 256 5.13 36.24 11.53
C SER A 256 6.21 35.45 12.27
N GLY A 257 6.05 34.13 12.39
CA GLY A 257 6.92 33.25 13.18
C GLY A 257 6.77 33.38 14.69
N LYS A 258 5.91 34.30 15.16
CA LYS A 258 5.71 34.63 16.58
C LYS A 258 4.54 33.85 17.19
N LYS A 259 3.58 33.43 16.38
CA LYS A 259 2.38 32.73 16.84
C LYS A 259 2.33 31.32 16.26
N GLU A 260 1.76 30.39 17.02
CA GLU A 260 1.63 29.00 16.58
C GLU A 260 0.29 28.38 16.98
N MET A 261 -0.10 27.37 16.22
CA MET A 261 -1.29 26.55 16.47
C MET A 261 -0.97 25.08 16.22
N LYS A 262 -1.79 24.18 16.77
CA LYS A 262 -1.66 22.75 16.44
C LYS A 262 -1.88 22.57 14.95
N ALA A 263 -1.01 21.80 14.31
CA ALA A 263 -1.08 21.54 12.88
C ALA A 263 -2.43 20.94 12.49
N VAL A 264 -2.93 19.97 13.27
CA VAL A 264 -4.21 19.30 12.96
C VAL A 264 -5.38 20.28 12.92
N ASP A 265 -5.37 21.33 13.75
CA ASP A 265 -6.43 22.34 13.80
C ASP A 265 -6.41 23.21 12.53
N VAL A 266 -5.21 23.61 12.08
CA VAL A 266 -5.05 24.40 10.85
C VAL A 266 -5.45 23.60 9.61
N PHE A 267 -5.02 22.34 9.51
CA PHE A 267 -5.41 21.48 8.39
C PHE A 267 -6.92 21.19 8.41
N ALA A 268 -7.50 20.89 9.57
CA ALA A 268 -8.94 20.64 9.71
C ALA A 268 -9.76 21.86 9.28
N ALA A 269 -9.40 23.07 9.71
CA ALA A 269 -10.10 24.29 9.30
C ALA A 269 -10.07 24.52 7.77
N CYS A 270 -8.95 24.18 7.13
CA CYS A 270 -8.83 24.25 5.67
C CYS A 270 -9.69 23.19 4.96
N ILE A 271 -9.67 21.94 5.45
CA ILE A 271 -10.47 20.84 4.89
C ILE A 271 -11.96 21.13 5.09
N GLU A 272 -12.36 21.64 6.26
CA GLU A 272 -13.73 22.02 6.58
C GLU A 272 -14.26 23.09 5.63
N TYR A 273 -13.49 24.15 5.35
CA TYR A 273 -13.86 25.15 4.36
C TYR A 273 -14.08 24.52 2.98
N LEU A 274 -13.13 23.71 2.51
CA LEU A 274 -13.21 23.05 1.19
C LEU A 274 -14.39 22.08 1.12
N LYS A 275 -14.65 21.33 2.20
CA LYS A 275 -15.80 20.43 2.35
C LYS A 275 -17.11 21.20 2.23
N ASN A 276 -17.29 22.24 3.05
CA ASN A 276 -18.52 23.02 3.12
C ASN A 276 -18.80 23.74 1.80
N ALA A 277 -17.79 24.39 1.21
CA ALA A 277 -17.93 25.05 -0.09
C ALA A 277 -18.35 24.07 -1.20
N THR A 278 -17.75 22.87 -1.20
CA THR A 278 -18.09 21.81 -2.17
C THR A 278 -19.49 21.27 -1.95
N PHE A 279 -19.87 21.03 -0.68
CA PHE A 279 -21.22 20.57 -0.34
C PHE A 279 -22.28 21.57 -0.76
N THR A 280 -22.10 22.86 -0.46
CA THR A 280 -23.03 23.93 -0.89
C THR A 280 -23.20 23.91 -2.41
N ARG A 281 -22.10 23.87 -3.16
CA ARG A 281 -22.15 23.85 -4.63
C ARG A 281 -22.80 22.59 -5.18
N ALA A 282 -22.56 21.44 -4.56
CA ALA A 282 -23.18 20.17 -4.94
C ALA A 282 -24.69 20.16 -4.66
N LYS A 283 -25.11 20.73 -3.52
CA LYS A 283 -26.53 20.82 -3.12
C LYS A 283 -27.34 21.74 -4.04
N GLU A 284 -26.71 22.75 -4.65
CA GLU A 284 -27.35 23.54 -5.72
C GLU A 284 -27.68 22.70 -6.97
N GLN A 285 -26.87 21.68 -7.28
CA GLN A 285 -27.14 20.76 -8.40
C GLN A 285 -28.10 19.64 -8.02
N ILE A 286 -28.05 19.20 -6.76
CA ILE A 286 -28.90 18.14 -6.22
C ILE A 286 -29.48 18.60 -4.87
N PRO A 287 -30.66 19.24 -4.85
CA PRO A 287 -31.24 19.82 -3.64
C PRO A 287 -31.47 18.82 -2.49
N SER A 288 -31.70 17.54 -2.81
CA SER A 288 -31.93 16.47 -1.84
C SER A 288 -30.63 15.83 -1.29
N LEU A 289 -29.46 16.37 -1.62
CA LEU A 289 -28.18 15.81 -1.21
C LEU A 289 -27.89 16.14 0.27
N GLU A 290 -27.59 15.11 1.04
CA GLU A 290 -27.09 15.22 2.41
C GLU A 290 -25.60 14.92 2.49
N GLU A 291 -24.91 15.36 3.55
CA GLU A 291 -23.45 15.19 3.66
C GLU A 291 -23.05 13.70 3.69
N GLU A 292 -23.89 12.85 4.27
CA GLU A 292 -23.68 11.40 4.38
C GLU A 292 -23.74 10.69 3.02
N ASP A 293 -24.38 11.30 2.02
CA ASP A 293 -24.50 10.77 0.66
C ASP A 293 -23.23 10.97 -0.18
N ILE A 294 -22.27 11.75 0.32
CA ILE A 294 -21.03 12.08 -0.36
C ILE A 294 -19.90 11.16 0.11
N HIS A 295 -19.29 10.48 -0.87
CA HIS A 295 -18.01 9.82 -0.67
C HIS A 295 -16.87 10.80 -0.93
N TRP A 296 -16.09 11.09 0.11
CA TRP A 296 -14.98 12.04 0.05
C TRP A 296 -13.67 11.33 -0.32
N VAL A 297 -12.93 11.92 -1.24
CA VAL A 297 -11.59 11.47 -1.63
C VAL A 297 -10.59 12.57 -1.31
N LEU A 298 -9.62 12.30 -0.44
CA LEU A 298 -8.58 13.24 -0.08
C LEU A 298 -7.24 12.79 -0.69
N THR A 299 -6.62 13.65 -1.48
CA THR A 299 -5.35 13.31 -2.14
C THR A 299 -4.15 13.51 -1.21
N VAL A 300 -3.17 12.62 -1.32
CA VAL A 300 -1.90 12.71 -0.60
C VAL A 300 -0.72 12.32 -1.49
N PRO A 301 0.47 12.92 -1.30
CA PRO A 301 1.67 12.54 -2.06
C PRO A 301 2.05 11.08 -1.84
N ALA A 302 2.49 10.40 -2.89
CA ALA A 302 2.86 8.98 -2.80
C ALA A 302 4.10 8.75 -1.92
N ILE A 303 5.02 9.72 -1.87
CA ILE A 303 6.25 9.59 -1.08
C ILE A 303 6.06 9.73 0.44
N TRP A 304 4.88 10.15 0.89
CA TRP A 304 4.60 10.39 2.31
C TRP A 304 4.67 9.13 3.16
N THR A 305 5.01 9.33 4.44
CA THR A 305 5.03 8.27 5.45
C THR A 305 3.60 7.92 5.90
N GLU A 306 3.42 6.72 6.46
CA GLU A 306 2.12 6.33 7.01
C GLU A 306 1.65 7.30 8.13
N ALA A 307 2.58 7.86 8.90
CA ALA A 307 2.26 8.87 9.91
C ALA A 307 1.68 10.16 9.30
N ALA A 308 2.19 10.60 8.15
CA ALA A 308 1.66 11.77 7.45
C ALA A 308 0.28 11.50 6.83
N ARG A 309 0.07 10.28 6.31
CA ARG A 309 -1.26 9.84 5.82
C ARG A 309 -2.28 9.78 6.95
N GLN A 310 -1.92 9.17 8.08
CA GLN A 310 -2.77 9.14 9.27
C GLN A 310 -3.09 10.54 9.78
N PHE A 311 -2.13 11.47 9.75
CA PHE A 311 -2.37 12.85 10.13
C PHE A 311 -3.45 13.52 9.25
N MET A 312 -3.47 13.24 7.95
CA MET A 312 -4.52 13.78 7.06
C MET A 312 -5.89 13.16 7.37
N ILE A 313 -5.95 11.88 7.74
CA ILE A 313 -7.18 11.23 8.21
C ILE A 313 -7.67 11.93 9.49
N ASP A 314 -6.79 12.09 10.49
CA ASP A 314 -7.12 12.78 11.75
C ASP A 314 -7.63 14.22 11.50
N ALA A 315 -7.06 14.94 10.52
CA ALA A 315 -7.51 16.28 10.14
C ALA A 315 -8.87 16.26 9.41
N ALA A 316 -9.11 15.29 8.53
CA ALA A 316 -10.37 15.11 7.83
C ALA A 316 -11.50 14.73 8.79
N GLU A 317 -11.26 13.80 9.72
CA GLU A 317 -12.22 13.44 10.78
C GLU A 317 -12.59 14.64 11.63
N LYS A 318 -11.59 15.47 11.99
CA LYS A 318 -11.83 16.70 12.74
C LYS A 318 -12.68 17.73 11.98
N SER A 319 -12.65 17.71 10.65
CA SER A 319 -13.52 18.52 9.78
C SER A 319 -14.90 17.90 9.50
N GLY A 320 -15.23 16.78 10.14
CA GLY A 320 -16.50 16.07 9.98
C GLY A 320 -16.54 15.09 8.79
N ILE A 321 -15.39 14.77 8.17
CA ILE A 321 -15.30 13.71 7.16
C ILE A 321 -14.83 12.42 7.83
N TYR A 322 -15.76 11.55 8.17
CA TYR A 322 -15.48 10.30 8.89
C TYR A 322 -14.88 9.21 8.01
N GLU A 323 -14.09 8.30 8.61
CA GLU A 323 -13.36 7.22 7.92
C GLU A 323 -14.25 6.37 7.00
N ASP A 324 -15.51 6.11 7.40
CA ASP A 324 -16.44 5.30 6.59
C ASP A 324 -16.82 5.95 5.25
N ASN A 325 -16.70 7.27 5.14
CA ASN A 325 -16.99 8.04 3.93
C ASN A 325 -15.72 8.62 3.27
N LEU A 326 -14.52 8.28 3.75
CA LEU A 326 -13.25 8.85 3.29
C LEU A 326 -12.39 7.80 2.57
N THR A 327 -11.90 8.15 1.39
CA THR A 327 -10.81 7.43 0.71
C THR A 327 -9.58 8.32 0.60
N LEU A 328 -8.42 7.83 1.01
CA LEU A 328 -7.15 8.46 0.63
C LEU A 328 -6.71 8.00 -0.76
N ALA A 329 -6.50 8.97 -1.66
CA ALA A 329 -5.96 8.72 -2.99
C ALA A 329 -4.49 9.15 -3.07
N LEU A 330 -3.61 8.31 -3.60
CA LEU A 330 -2.26 8.75 -3.93
C LEU A 330 -2.34 9.64 -5.17
N GLU A 331 -1.78 10.84 -5.09
CA GLU A 331 -1.80 11.85 -6.17
C GLU A 331 -1.42 11.27 -7.56
N PRO A 332 -0.30 10.52 -7.72
CA PRO A 332 0.05 9.96 -9.02
C PRO A 332 -0.85 8.80 -9.49
N GLU A 333 -1.49 8.05 -8.59
CA GLU A 333 -2.45 7.00 -8.98
C GLU A 333 -3.74 7.63 -9.52
N ALA A 334 -4.25 8.65 -8.84
CA ALA A 334 -5.38 9.43 -9.30
C ALA A 334 -5.09 10.03 -10.69
N ALA A 335 -3.93 10.65 -10.86
CA ALA A 335 -3.52 11.20 -12.13
C ALA A 335 -3.48 10.15 -13.25
N ALA A 336 -2.94 8.96 -12.98
CA ALA A 336 -2.88 7.86 -13.95
C ALA A 336 -4.27 7.45 -14.46
N LEU A 337 -5.25 7.36 -13.56
CA LEU A 337 -6.63 7.03 -13.91
C LEU A 337 -7.29 8.11 -14.77
N CYS A 338 -7.07 9.38 -14.44
CA CYS A 338 -7.58 10.49 -15.26
C CYS A 338 -6.97 10.48 -16.66
N CYS A 339 -5.66 10.33 -16.77
CA CYS A 339 -4.98 10.23 -18.07
C CYS A 339 -5.51 9.05 -18.89
N ARG A 340 -5.79 7.91 -18.24
CA ARG A 340 -6.40 6.75 -18.91
C ARG A 340 -7.76 7.09 -19.50
N SER A 341 -8.63 7.70 -18.71
CA SER A 341 -9.98 8.11 -19.17
C SER A 341 -9.92 9.11 -20.32
N LEU A 342 -8.99 10.07 -20.28
CA LEU A 342 -8.77 11.04 -21.37
C LEU A 342 -8.35 10.36 -22.67
N GLU A 343 -7.49 9.35 -22.61
CA GLU A 343 -7.05 8.61 -23.80
C GLU A 343 -8.15 7.71 -24.37
N ILE A 344 -9.02 7.13 -23.52
CA ILE A 344 -10.20 6.38 -23.97
C ILE A 344 -11.15 7.32 -24.73
N GLU A 345 -11.46 8.50 -24.16
CA GLU A 345 -12.36 9.47 -24.80
C GLU A 345 -11.84 9.95 -26.17
N LYS A 346 -10.52 10.19 -26.31
CA LYS A 346 -9.92 10.55 -27.60
C LYS A 346 -10.10 9.45 -28.64
N LYS A 347 -9.90 8.18 -28.26
CA LYS A 347 -10.10 7.03 -29.15
C LYS A 347 -11.55 6.93 -29.61
N ASP A 348 -12.51 7.09 -28.70
CA ASP A 348 -13.93 7.04 -29.02
C ASP A 348 -14.37 8.17 -29.98
N LYS A 349 -13.70 9.33 -29.91
CA LYS A 349 -13.88 10.46 -30.84
C LYS A 349 -13.13 10.31 -32.16
N GLY A 350 -12.52 9.15 -32.44
CA GLY A 350 -11.77 8.89 -33.67
C GLY A 350 -10.46 9.67 -33.79
N GLN A 351 -9.99 10.29 -32.70
CA GLN A 351 -8.70 10.96 -32.68
C GLN A 351 -7.59 9.95 -32.42
N SER A 352 -6.44 10.11 -33.08
CA SER A 352 -5.28 9.27 -32.80
C SER A 352 -4.88 9.43 -31.33
N PRO A 353 -4.93 8.38 -30.50
CA PRO A 353 -4.45 8.46 -29.13
C PRO A 353 -2.98 8.87 -29.17
N GLN A 354 -2.59 9.88 -28.38
CA GLN A 354 -1.17 10.21 -28.24
C GLN A 354 -0.41 9.06 -27.56
N LEU A 355 -1.17 8.19 -26.89
CA LEU A 355 -0.68 7.08 -26.12
C LEU A 355 -1.03 5.73 -26.77
N GLY A 356 -0.02 5.06 -27.34
CA GLY A 356 -0.07 3.60 -27.53
C GLY A 356 -0.04 2.80 -26.21
N SER A 357 0.10 3.50 -25.07
CA SER A 357 0.61 2.99 -23.78
C SER A 357 -0.43 2.69 -22.69
N PHE A 358 -1.74 2.75 -22.96
CA PHE A 358 -2.74 2.18 -22.05
C PHE A 358 -3.24 0.81 -22.52
N SER A 359 -2.53 0.16 -23.44
CA SER A 359 -2.76 -1.24 -23.77
C SER A 359 -2.26 -2.14 -22.62
N PRO A 360 -2.92 -3.29 -22.36
CA PRO A 360 -2.43 -4.26 -21.40
C PRO A 360 -0.93 -4.60 -21.58
N GLY A 361 -0.20 -4.64 -20.48
CA GLY A 361 1.26 -4.87 -20.44
C GLY A 361 2.11 -3.63 -20.68
N SER A 362 1.52 -2.50 -21.07
CA SER A 362 2.25 -1.24 -21.21
C SER A 362 2.73 -0.71 -19.87
N ARG A 363 3.94 -0.16 -19.86
CA ARG A 363 4.59 0.43 -18.68
C ARG A 363 4.89 1.90 -18.88
N PHE A 364 4.56 2.70 -17.87
CA PHE A 364 4.69 4.15 -17.91
C PHE A 364 5.10 4.71 -16.54
N LEU A 365 5.77 5.86 -16.54
CA LEU A 365 5.97 6.67 -15.35
C LEU A 365 4.87 7.72 -15.24
N VAL A 366 4.43 7.99 -14.02
CA VAL A 366 3.73 9.24 -13.67
C VAL A 366 4.71 10.09 -12.89
N VAL A 367 4.97 11.29 -13.37
CA VAL A 367 5.80 12.32 -12.74
C VAL A 367 4.86 13.46 -12.35
N ASP A 368 4.41 13.43 -11.11
CA ASP A 368 3.59 14.50 -10.54
C ASP A 368 4.48 15.64 -10.08
N LEU A 369 4.46 16.71 -10.87
CA LEU A 369 5.21 17.94 -10.70
C LEU A 369 4.34 18.90 -9.87
N GLY A 370 4.29 18.64 -8.56
CA GLY A 370 3.56 19.46 -7.60
C GLY A 370 4.23 20.79 -7.27
N GLY A 371 3.58 21.57 -6.41
CA GLY A 371 4.16 22.81 -5.88
C GLY A 371 5.31 22.55 -4.91
N GLY A 372 5.13 21.64 -3.96
CA GLY A 372 6.12 21.37 -2.91
C GLY A 372 6.95 20.13 -3.16
N THR A 373 6.35 19.07 -3.71
CA THR A 373 6.98 17.79 -3.99
C THR A 373 6.90 17.46 -5.48
N VAL A 374 7.85 16.66 -5.93
CA VAL A 374 7.75 15.89 -7.17
C VAL A 374 7.62 14.43 -6.75
N ASP A 375 6.54 13.78 -7.17
CA ASP A 375 6.24 12.39 -6.86
C ASP A 375 6.28 11.55 -8.15
N ILE A 376 7.02 10.45 -8.14
CA ILE A 376 7.25 9.59 -9.31
C ILE A 376 6.85 8.16 -8.97
N THR A 377 5.96 7.60 -9.79
CA THR A 377 5.54 6.19 -9.71
C THR A 377 5.74 5.50 -11.05
N ALA A 378 6.12 4.23 -11.01
CA ALA A 378 6.19 3.37 -12.19
C ALA A 378 5.04 2.39 -12.18
N ASN A 379 4.33 2.32 -13.30
CA ASN A 379 3.05 1.64 -13.40
C ASN A 379 3.00 0.70 -14.61
N GLU A 380 2.27 -0.40 -14.47
CA GLU A 380 1.91 -1.33 -15.54
C GLU A 380 0.39 -1.42 -15.67
N VAL A 381 -0.10 -1.43 -16.90
CA VAL A 381 -1.52 -1.63 -17.20
C VAL A 381 -1.82 -3.12 -17.23
N MET A 382 -2.74 -3.57 -16.38
CA MET A 382 -3.15 -4.97 -16.32
C MET A 382 -4.09 -5.32 -17.48
N THR A 383 -4.28 -6.61 -17.75
CA THR A 383 -5.25 -7.10 -18.75
C THR A 383 -6.69 -6.71 -18.45
N THR A 384 -7.02 -6.49 -17.18
CA THR A 384 -8.31 -5.96 -16.71
C THR A 384 -8.45 -4.45 -16.92
N GLY A 385 -7.43 -3.78 -17.45
CA GLY A 385 -7.36 -2.32 -17.59
C GLY A 385 -6.95 -1.59 -16.31
N GLN A 386 -6.95 -2.25 -15.15
CA GLN A 386 -6.52 -1.67 -13.87
C GLN A 386 -5.02 -1.37 -13.85
N ILE A 387 -4.59 -0.51 -12.91
CA ILE A 387 -3.20 -0.07 -12.80
C ILE A 387 -2.52 -0.83 -11.65
N LYS A 388 -1.26 -1.23 -11.87
CA LYS A 388 -0.41 -1.86 -10.85
C LYS A 388 0.91 -1.11 -10.75
N GLU A 389 1.30 -0.75 -9.53
CA GLU A 389 2.63 -0.19 -9.26
C GLU A 389 3.69 -1.29 -9.40
N ILE A 390 4.75 -1.02 -10.17
CA ILE A 390 5.84 -1.99 -10.42
C ILE A 390 7.16 -1.63 -9.73
N HIS A 391 7.27 -0.41 -9.19
CA HIS A 391 8.42 0.05 -8.43
C HIS A 391 7.95 1.03 -7.37
N SER A 392 8.55 1.00 -6.17
CA SER A 392 8.15 1.87 -5.07
C SER A 392 8.17 3.36 -5.46
N ALA A 393 7.11 4.06 -5.07
CA ALA A 393 7.00 5.51 -5.20
C ALA A 393 8.22 6.25 -4.64
N SER A 394 8.64 7.26 -5.40
CA SER A 394 9.88 7.99 -5.19
C SER A 394 9.69 9.48 -5.52
N GLY A 395 10.67 10.33 -5.21
CA GLY A 395 10.49 11.77 -5.39
C GLY A 395 11.30 12.63 -4.43
N GLY A 396 11.04 13.94 -4.46
CA GLY A 396 11.74 14.92 -3.62
C GLY A 396 11.16 16.33 -3.67
N PRO A 397 11.70 17.26 -2.86
CA PRO A 397 11.16 18.61 -2.70
C PRO A 397 11.64 19.57 -3.82
N TRP A 398 11.46 19.17 -5.09
CA TRP A 398 11.97 19.90 -6.27
C TRP A 398 10.88 20.60 -7.07
N GLY A 399 9.67 20.72 -6.49
CA GLY A 399 8.50 21.30 -7.13
C GLY A 399 8.58 22.80 -7.34
N GLY A 400 7.49 23.39 -7.85
CA GLY A 400 7.42 24.80 -8.24
C GLY A 400 7.72 25.82 -7.12
N ASN A 401 7.61 25.45 -5.85
CA ASN A 401 7.97 26.29 -4.71
C ASN A 401 9.48 26.54 -4.62
N MET A 402 10.31 25.61 -5.10
CA MET A 402 11.75 25.81 -5.17
C MET A 402 12.09 26.95 -6.14
N ILE A 403 11.40 27.00 -7.28
CA ILE A 403 11.53 28.10 -8.25
C ILE A 403 11.06 29.42 -7.65
N ASN A 404 9.91 29.43 -6.96
CA ASN A 404 9.41 30.62 -6.28
C ASN A 404 10.45 31.17 -5.29
N THR A 405 11.07 30.31 -4.48
CA THR A 405 12.13 30.71 -3.54
C THR A 405 13.32 31.33 -4.27
N LYS A 406 13.80 30.70 -5.36
CA LYS A 406 14.93 31.21 -6.14
C LYS A 406 14.62 32.52 -6.88
N MET A 407 13.39 32.70 -7.36
CA MET A 407 12.93 33.97 -7.94
C MET A 407 13.01 35.10 -6.90
N TRP A 408 12.55 34.85 -5.67
CA TRP A 408 12.67 35.83 -4.58
C TRP A 408 14.13 36.10 -4.19
N SER A 409 15.00 35.09 -4.20
CA SER A 409 16.43 35.31 -4.01
C SER A 409 17.02 36.18 -5.11
N LEU A 410 16.66 35.95 -6.38
CA LEU A 410 17.08 36.79 -7.49
C LEU A 410 16.63 38.24 -7.30
N LEU A 411 15.36 38.48 -6.94
CA LEU A 411 14.88 39.84 -6.69
C LEU A 411 15.64 40.53 -5.55
N ARG A 412 15.99 39.80 -4.48
CA ARG A 412 16.85 40.33 -3.40
C ARG A 412 18.27 40.64 -3.86
N GLU A 413 18.82 39.85 -4.78
CA GLU A 413 20.13 40.13 -5.35
C GLU A 413 20.10 41.32 -6.34
N ILE A 414 18.99 41.53 -7.06
CA ILE A 414 18.83 42.66 -7.99
C ILE A 414 18.56 43.96 -7.24
N PHE A 415 17.67 43.94 -6.24
CA PHE A 415 17.14 45.14 -5.57
C PHE A 415 17.69 45.39 -4.18
N GLY A 416 18.40 44.43 -3.59
CA GLY A 416 18.85 44.47 -2.20
C GLY A 416 17.90 43.72 -1.27
N THR A 417 18.47 42.96 -0.33
CA THR A 417 17.69 42.12 0.60
C THR A 417 16.83 42.96 1.53
N GLU A 418 17.37 44.07 2.02
CA GLU A 418 16.65 44.98 2.92
C GLU A 418 15.48 45.65 2.20
N VAL A 419 15.70 46.21 1.01
CA VAL A 419 14.66 46.83 0.17
C VAL A 419 13.48 45.89 -0.06
N VAL A 420 13.75 44.66 -0.51
CA VAL A 420 12.69 43.68 -0.77
C VAL A 420 11.98 43.27 0.51
N SER A 421 12.69 43.15 1.63
CA SER A 421 12.10 42.79 2.93
C SER A 421 11.18 43.90 3.45
N THR A 422 11.64 45.15 3.42
CA THR A 422 10.87 46.34 3.79
C THR A 422 9.63 46.50 2.90
N PHE A 423 9.79 46.34 1.59
CA PHE A 423 8.67 46.36 0.64
C PHE A 423 7.62 45.28 0.99
N SER A 424 8.06 44.05 1.21
CA SER A 424 7.17 42.90 1.47
C SER A 424 6.35 43.06 2.77
N LEU A 425 6.91 43.74 3.77
CA LEU A 425 6.27 44.00 5.06
C LEU A 425 5.33 45.21 5.01
N ASN A 426 5.78 46.30 4.40
CA ASN A 426 5.07 47.59 4.46
C ASN A 426 4.05 47.77 3.33
N ASN A 427 4.16 47.04 2.23
CA ASN A 427 3.32 47.19 1.03
C ASN A 427 2.73 45.83 0.63
N ARG A 428 1.97 45.22 1.55
CA ARG A 428 1.52 43.83 1.42
C ARG A 428 0.64 43.56 0.21
N ASP A 429 -0.20 44.52 -0.17
CA ASP A 429 -1.11 44.40 -1.32
C ASP A 429 -0.31 44.39 -2.64
N ASP A 430 0.57 45.37 -2.83
CA ASP A 430 1.53 45.40 -3.94
C ASP A 430 2.44 44.16 -3.97
N TYR A 431 2.87 43.66 -2.80
CA TYR A 431 3.62 42.43 -2.70
C TYR A 431 2.80 41.23 -3.21
N LEU A 432 1.51 41.15 -2.87
CA LEU A 432 0.63 40.08 -3.32
C LEU A 432 0.46 40.10 -4.85
N ASP A 433 0.30 41.28 -5.44
CA ASP A 433 0.24 41.45 -6.89
C ASP A 433 1.54 41.02 -7.57
N LEU A 434 2.69 41.37 -6.99
CA LEU A 434 3.99 40.91 -7.48
C LEU A 434 4.14 39.37 -7.37
N VAL A 435 3.69 38.76 -6.27
CA VAL A 435 3.66 37.28 -6.14
C VAL A 435 2.83 36.65 -7.26
N ARG A 436 1.64 37.20 -7.53
CA ARG A 436 0.72 36.69 -8.55
C ARG A 436 1.32 36.84 -9.96
N ASP A 437 1.97 37.95 -10.26
CA ASP A 437 2.67 38.12 -11.54
C ASP A 437 3.85 37.14 -11.67
N ILE A 438 4.69 36.99 -10.66
CA ILE A 438 5.80 36.00 -10.68
C ILE A 438 5.27 34.59 -10.93
N GLU A 439 4.18 34.19 -10.27
CA GLU A 439 3.57 32.88 -10.47
C GLU A 439 3.00 32.71 -11.88
N ARG A 440 2.38 33.77 -12.44
CA ARG A 440 1.91 33.80 -13.83
C ARG A 440 3.07 33.64 -14.80
N GLN A 441 4.12 34.45 -14.65
CA GLN A 441 5.30 34.40 -15.51
C GLN A 441 5.99 33.04 -15.45
N LYS A 442 6.10 32.43 -14.26
CA LYS A 442 6.66 31.08 -14.07
C LYS A 442 5.98 30.03 -14.95
N ARG A 443 4.66 30.13 -15.14
CA ARG A 443 3.89 29.20 -15.98
C ARG A 443 4.05 29.50 -17.47
N SER A 444 4.18 30.78 -17.84
CA SER A 444 4.28 31.21 -19.25
C SER A 444 5.68 31.26 -19.83
N PHE A 445 6.74 30.99 -19.05
CA PHE A 445 8.11 31.03 -19.57
C PHE A 445 8.36 30.00 -20.66
N ASN A 446 8.89 30.50 -21.78
CA ASN A 446 9.47 29.74 -22.87
C ASN A 446 10.99 29.98 -22.92
N SER A 447 11.72 29.13 -23.65
CA SER A 447 13.19 29.07 -23.64
C SER A 447 13.90 30.32 -24.17
N ASP A 448 13.22 31.13 -24.99
CA ASP A 448 13.88 32.11 -25.86
C ASP A 448 13.39 33.55 -25.67
N SER A 449 12.34 33.79 -24.87
CA SER A 449 11.84 35.14 -24.61
C SER A 449 12.33 35.71 -23.27
N LYS A 450 12.51 37.03 -23.22
CA LYS A 450 12.77 37.75 -21.96
C LYS A 450 11.57 37.61 -21.03
N CYS A 451 11.83 37.27 -19.78
CA CYS A 451 10.83 37.37 -18.71
C CYS A 451 10.51 38.84 -18.47
N THR A 452 9.24 39.19 -18.39
CA THR A 452 8.80 40.55 -18.05
C THR A 452 7.93 40.50 -16.81
N ILE A 453 8.44 41.04 -15.70
CA ILE A 453 7.73 41.14 -14.42
C ILE A 453 7.29 42.59 -14.24
N GLU A 454 6.03 42.82 -13.97
CA GLU A 454 5.49 44.13 -13.63
C GLU A 454 5.83 44.48 -12.19
N LEU A 455 6.54 45.58 -11.98
CA LEU A 455 6.96 46.03 -10.66
C LEU A 455 5.95 47.06 -10.11
N PRO A 456 5.45 46.84 -8.88
CA PRO A 456 4.64 47.83 -8.19
C PRO A 456 5.39 49.16 -8.02
N SER A 457 4.64 50.27 -8.00
CA SER A 457 5.24 51.60 -7.89
C SER A 457 5.95 51.80 -6.55
N SER A 458 5.42 51.23 -5.47
CA SER A 458 6.02 51.23 -4.13
C SER A 458 7.39 50.56 -4.09
N LEU A 459 7.55 49.40 -4.76
CA LEU A 459 8.85 48.73 -4.88
C LEU A 459 9.86 49.60 -5.66
N ILE A 460 9.43 50.20 -6.76
CA ILE A 460 10.30 51.08 -7.57
C ILE A 460 10.78 52.28 -6.75
N ILE A 461 9.90 52.88 -5.95
CA ILE A 461 10.24 53.99 -5.07
C ILE A 461 11.30 53.56 -4.05
N GLU A 462 11.12 52.41 -3.41
CA GLU A 462 12.05 51.92 -2.40
C GLU A 462 13.42 51.54 -3.00
N VAL A 463 13.42 50.93 -4.19
CA VAL A 463 14.63 50.64 -4.96
C VAL A 463 15.39 51.92 -5.30
N LYS A 464 14.70 52.95 -5.80
CA LYS A 464 15.35 54.23 -6.17
C LYS A 464 15.98 54.96 -4.98
N LYS A 465 15.40 54.84 -3.78
CA LYS A 465 15.99 55.41 -2.56
C LYS A 465 17.31 54.75 -2.20
N SER A 466 17.40 53.42 -2.38
CA SER A 466 18.58 52.63 -2.00
C SER A 466 19.66 52.60 -3.08
N ASN A 467 19.26 52.48 -4.35
CA ASN A 467 20.16 52.41 -5.50
C ASN A 467 19.58 53.20 -6.69
N PRO A 468 20.15 54.37 -7.04
CA PRO A 468 19.72 55.17 -8.19
C PRO A 468 19.74 54.42 -9.53
N ASP A 469 20.68 53.49 -9.70
CA ASP A 469 20.80 52.67 -10.92
C ASP A 469 19.72 51.57 -11.01
N MET A 470 18.94 51.39 -9.94
CA MET A 470 17.80 50.48 -9.77
C MET A 470 18.08 48.98 -9.91
N VAL A 471 19.19 48.59 -10.54
CA VAL A 471 19.61 47.21 -10.76
C VAL A 471 21.03 47.06 -10.22
N ALA A 472 21.29 46.00 -9.44
CA ALA A 472 22.63 45.71 -8.96
C ALA A 472 23.62 45.49 -10.11
N GLU A 473 24.87 45.97 -9.96
CA GLU A 473 25.89 45.95 -11.02
C GLU A 473 26.13 44.55 -11.62
N LYS A 474 26.07 43.49 -10.78
CA LYS A 474 26.16 42.08 -11.20
C LYS A 474 25.15 41.70 -12.30
N TYR A 475 24.00 42.36 -12.33
CA TYR A 475 22.89 42.06 -13.24
C TYR A 475 22.73 43.08 -14.36
N LYS A 476 23.64 44.06 -14.49
CA LYS A 476 23.66 45.00 -15.60
C LYS A 476 23.80 44.27 -16.94
N GLY A 477 22.97 44.61 -17.92
CA GLY A 477 22.87 43.90 -19.20
C GLY A 477 22.15 42.54 -19.15
N LYS A 478 21.88 42.01 -17.95
CA LYS A 478 21.11 40.75 -17.75
C LYS A 478 19.70 40.99 -17.21
N ALA A 479 19.51 42.10 -16.50
CA ALA A 479 18.24 42.60 -16.05
C ALA A 479 18.15 44.10 -16.34
N GLU A 480 16.99 44.57 -16.77
CA GLU A 480 16.73 45.99 -17.06
C GLU A 480 15.33 46.38 -16.61
N ILE A 481 15.16 47.59 -16.08
CA ILE A 481 13.84 48.13 -15.74
C ILE A 481 13.44 49.13 -16.82
N LYS A 482 12.34 48.85 -17.52
CA LYS A 482 11.76 49.73 -18.54
C LYS A 482 10.27 49.90 -18.28
N LYS A 483 9.78 51.15 -18.18
CA LYS A 483 8.36 51.47 -17.97
C LYS A 483 7.70 50.63 -16.85
N LYS A 484 8.33 50.58 -15.67
CA LYS A 484 7.93 49.77 -14.50
C LYS A 484 7.98 48.24 -14.68
N LYS A 485 8.60 47.73 -15.75
CA LYS A 485 8.73 46.29 -15.98
C LYS A 485 10.18 45.86 -15.86
N LEU A 486 10.45 44.87 -15.01
CA LEU A 486 11.73 44.18 -14.91
C LEU A 486 11.81 43.15 -16.03
N GLN A 487 12.73 43.36 -16.97
CA GLN A 487 13.04 42.41 -18.02
C GLN A 487 14.28 41.61 -17.64
N ILE A 488 14.18 40.28 -17.62
CA ILE A 488 15.27 39.37 -17.26
C ILE A 488 15.57 38.49 -18.48
N ILE A 489 16.86 38.39 -18.84
CA ILE A 489 17.28 37.57 -19.98
C ILE A 489 17.09 36.06 -19.73
N PRO A 490 16.87 35.26 -20.79
CA PRO A 490 16.65 33.82 -20.67
C PRO A 490 17.74 33.06 -19.90
N GLU A 491 19.00 33.46 -20.02
CA GLU A 491 20.14 32.78 -19.36
C GLU A 491 20.02 32.78 -17.83
N VAL A 492 19.67 33.95 -17.26
CA VAL A 492 19.46 34.08 -15.80
C VAL A 492 18.26 33.24 -15.38
N LEU A 493 17.17 33.24 -16.15
CA LEU A 493 16.00 32.41 -15.85
C LEU A 493 16.34 30.92 -15.90
N LYS A 494 17.00 30.44 -16.95
CA LYS A 494 17.41 29.03 -17.09
C LYS A 494 18.24 28.59 -15.88
N SER A 495 19.10 29.46 -15.34
CA SER A 495 19.89 29.15 -14.13
C SER A 495 19.05 28.91 -12.87
N ILE A 496 17.91 29.59 -12.73
CA ILE A 496 16.96 29.41 -11.61
C ILE A 496 16.35 28.01 -11.66
N PHE A 497 15.93 27.57 -12.84
CA PHE A 497 15.25 26.28 -13.05
C PHE A 497 16.21 25.09 -13.09
N LYS A 498 17.48 25.32 -13.46
CA LYS A 498 18.49 24.28 -13.70
C LYS A 498 18.51 23.19 -12.62
N GLU A 499 18.64 23.57 -11.36
CA GLU A 499 18.71 22.59 -10.27
C GLU A 499 17.44 21.72 -10.14
N SER A 500 16.25 22.29 -10.37
CA SER A 500 14.98 21.55 -10.35
C SER A 500 14.94 20.54 -11.48
N ILE A 501 15.22 21.01 -12.69
CA ILE A 501 15.19 20.22 -13.92
C ILE A 501 16.21 19.09 -13.85
N ASP A 502 17.46 19.39 -13.49
CA ASP A 502 18.55 18.40 -13.40
C ASP A 502 18.21 17.30 -12.38
N LYS A 503 17.64 17.66 -11.22
CA LYS A 503 17.23 16.69 -10.21
C LYS A 503 16.10 15.79 -10.70
N ILE A 504 15.08 16.36 -11.36
CA ILE A 504 13.96 15.60 -11.91
C ILE A 504 14.45 14.66 -13.01
N ILE A 505 15.20 15.18 -14.00
CA ILE A 505 15.76 14.40 -15.10
C ILE A 505 16.68 13.30 -14.58
N GLY A 506 17.64 13.63 -13.72
CA GLY A 506 18.58 12.66 -13.17
C GLY A 506 17.89 11.54 -12.39
N TYR A 507 16.82 11.86 -11.67
CA TYR A 507 16.05 10.86 -10.94
C TYR A 507 15.20 9.98 -11.87
N VAL A 508 14.53 10.56 -12.85
CA VAL A 508 13.78 9.80 -13.87
C VAL A 508 14.72 8.87 -14.63
N GLN A 509 15.89 9.35 -15.06
CA GLN A 509 16.89 8.52 -15.73
C GLN A 509 17.36 7.38 -14.85
N LYS A 510 17.62 7.65 -13.56
CA LYS A 510 17.98 6.60 -12.60
C LYS A 510 16.89 5.53 -12.54
N LEU A 511 15.62 5.91 -12.42
CA LEU A 511 14.51 4.96 -12.40
C LEU A 511 14.41 4.17 -13.69
N LEU A 512 14.59 4.78 -14.86
CA LEU A 512 14.53 4.06 -16.15
C LEU A 512 15.65 3.01 -16.29
N ASN A 513 16.77 3.19 -15.58
CA ASN A 513 17.88 2.25 -15.57
C ASN A 513 17.68 1.05 -14.62
N GLU A 514 16.67 1.07 -13.74
CA GLU A 514 16.39 -0.08 -12.86
C GLU A 514 15.79 -1.25 -13.68
N PRO A 515 16.14 -2.52 -13.37
CA PRO A 515 15.70 -3.68 -14.16
C PRO A 515 14.18 -3.79 -14.32
N GLU A 516 13.43 -3.47 -13.27
CA GLU A 516 11.96 -3.58 -13.20
C GLU A 516 11.26 -2.58 -14.13
N THR A 517 11.87 -1.42 -14.34
CA THR A 517 11.33 -0.26 -15.07
C THR A 517 12.02 -0.03 -16.41
N SER A 518 13.02 -0.83 -16.76
CA SER A 518 13.73 -0.84 -18.05
C SER A 518 12.81 -0.92 -19.29
N LYS A 519 11.60 -1.46 -19.14
CA LYS A 519 10.59 -1.59 -20.20
C LYS A 519 9.60 -0.44 -20.30
N VAL A 520 9.77 0.62 -19.50
CA VAL A 520 8.93 1.82 -19.60
C VAL A 520 9.13 2.48 -20.96
N LYS A 521 8.02 2.85 -21.62
CA LYS A 521 8.02 3.52 -22.93
C LYS A 521 7.47 4.94 -22.89
N SER A 522 6.81 5.33 -21.79
CA SER A 522 6.06 6.58 -21.71
C SER A 522 6.18 7.24 -20.35
N ILE A 523 6.14 8.57 -20.35
CA ILE A 523 6.19 9.42 -19.15
C ILE A 523 5.00 10.37 -19.19
N LEU A 524 4.20 10.37 -18.12
CA LEU A 524 3.08 11.29 -17.91
C LEU A 524 3.51 12.40 -16.96
N LEU A 525 3.51 13.64 -17.44
CA LEU A 525 3.79 14.85 -16.67
C LEU A 525 2.47 15.45 -16.20
N VAL A 526 2.27 15.52 -14.90
CA VAL A 526 1.04 16.02 -14.27
C VAL A 526 1.39 16.98 -13.13
N GLY A 527 0.39 17.66 -12.54
CA GLY A 527 0.60 18.59 -11.44
C GLY A 527 0.84 20.04 -11.91
N GLY A 528 0.69 20.99 -10.97
CA GLY A 528 0.68 22.41 -11.32
C GLY A 528 2.01 22.97 -11.86
N TYR A 529 3.14 22.35 -11.53
CA TYR A 529 4.44 22.74 -12.07
C TYR A 529 4.66 22.22 -13.49
N ALA A 530 3.91 21.20 -13.93
CA ALA A 530 3.89 20.76 -15.33
C ALA A 530 3.25 21.81 -16.27
N SER A 531 2.59 22.85 -15.74
CA SER A 531 2.15 23.99 -16.56
C SER A 531 3.31 24.89 -17.01
N CYS A 532 4.54 24.68 -16.53
CA CYS A 532 5.72 25.44 -16.95
C CYS A 532 6.29 24.89 -18.26
N GLY A 533 6.21 25.68 -19.34
CA GLY A 533 6.69 25.30 -20.66
C GLY A 533 8.18 24.94 -20.70
N LEU A 534 9.03 25.71 -20.01
CA LEU A 534 10.47 25.48 -19.93
C LEU A 534 10.81 24.10 -19.32
N LEU A 535 10.16 23.73 -18.22
CA LEU A 535 10.32 22.42 -17.58
C LEU A 535 9.89 21.28 -18.50
N VAL A 536 8.69 21.38 -19.07
CA VAL A 536 8.14 20.35 -19.96
C VAL A 536 9.01 20.18 -21.20
N HIS A 537 9.49 21.27 -21.79
CA HIS A 537 10.39 21.24 -22.94
C HIS A 537 11.69 20.51 -22.59
N ALA A 538 12.35 20.86 -21.49
CA ALA A 538 13.60 20.23 -21.08
C ALA A 538 13.46 18.71 -20.84
N ILE A 539 12.34 18.27 -20.22
CA ILE A 539 12.06 16.85 -20.01
C ILE A 539 11.81 16.14 -21.36
N LYS A 540 11.01 16.75 -22.25
CA LYS A 540 10.72 16.19 -23.59
C LYS A 540 11.99 16.07 -24.44
N GLU A 541 12.86 17.07 -24.39
CA GLU A 541 14.13 17.09 -25.12
C GLU A 541 15.06 15.98 -24.62
N HIS A 542 15.20 15.84 -23.30
CA HIS A 542 16.08 14.83 -22.70
C HIS A 542 15.58 13.39 -22.93
N PHE A 543 14.28 13.15 -22.82
CA PHE A 543 13.66 11.84 -23.01
C PHE A 543 12.99 11.72 -24.39
N ASN A 544 13.60 12.28 -25.44
CA ASN A 544 13.07 12.27 -26.80
C ASN A 544 12.88 10.86 -27.41
N HIS A 545 13.55 9.86 -26.85
CA HIS A 545 13.43 8.44 -27.20
C HIS A 545 12.20 7.77 -26.55
N LEU A 546 11.52 8.46 -25.62
CA LEU A 546 10.30 8.00 -24.95
C LEU A 546 9.11 8.89 -25.36
N THR A 547 7.90 8.36 -25.18
CA THR A 547 6.68 9.17 -25.33
C THR A 547 6.43 9.99 -24.06
N VAL A 548 6.76 11.28 -24.08
CA VAL A 548 6.52 12.20 -22.97
C VAL A 548 5.25 13.02 -23.21
N ILE A 549 4.26 12.86 -22.34
CA ILE A 549 2.94 13.49 -22.48
C ILE A 549 2.66 14.39 -21.28
N CYS A 550 2.15 15.57 -21.58
CA CYS A 550 1.59 16.50 -20.60
C CYS A 550 0.15 16.77 -21.02
N PRO A 551 -0.87 16.36 -20.24
CA PRO A 551 -2.26 16.64 -20.54
C PRO A 551 -2.56 18.15 -20.61
N LEU A 552 -3.67 18.51 -21.27
CA LEU A 552 -4.23 19.86 -21.15
C LEU A 552 -4.69 20.07 -19.70
N GLN A 553 -4.37 21.24 -19.13
CA GLN A 553 -4.61 21.57 -17.72
C GLN A 553 -4.03 20.52 -16.74
N PRO A 554 -2.69 20.34 -16.71
CA PRO A 554 -2.07 19.31 -15.88
C PRO A 554 -2.28 19.52 -14.38
N ASP A 555 -2.66 20.74 -13.96
CA ASP A 555 -2.91 21.13 -12.59
C ASP A 555 -4.18 20.51 -11.99
N VAL A 556 -5.18 20.12 -12.80
CA VAL A 556 -6.44 19.50 -12.33
C VAL A 556 -6.51 17.98 -12.53
N ILE A 557 -5.48 17.37 -13.16
CA ILE A 557 -5.48 15.94 -13.50
C ILE A 557 -5.57 15.05 -12.26
N VAL A 558 -4.80 15.38 -11.21
CA VAL A 558 -4.85 14.68 -9.91
C VAL A 558 -6.25 14.77 -9.31
N LEU A 559 -6.85 15.97 -9.31
CA LEU A 559 -8.16 16.23 -8.74
C LEU A 559 -9.29 15.49 -9.47
N LYS A 560 -9.34 15.57 -10.81
CA LYS A 560 -10.29 14.80 -11.64
C LYS A 560 -10.10 13.29 -11.45
N GLY A 561 -8.84 12.85 -11.40
CA GLY A 561 -8.47 11.48 -11.13
C GLY A 561 -8.97 10.94 -9.79
N ALA A 562 -8.96 11.78 -8.76
CA ALA A 562 -9.44 11.42 -7.43
C ALA A 562 -10.97 11.20 -7.42
N VAL A 563 -11.74 12.00 -8.16
CA VAL A 563 -13.18 11.77 -8.35
C VAL A 563 -13.44 10.43 -9.05
N ILE A 564 -12.72 10.16 -10.15
CA ILE A 564 -12.80 8.89 -10.88
C ILE A 564 -12.47 7.72 -9.95
N MET A 565 -11.40 7.83 -9.15
CA MET A 565 -10.99 6.82 -8.19
C MET A 565 -12.06 6.56 -7.13
N GLY A 566 -12.71 7.60 -6.62
CA GLY A 566 -13.78 7.46 -5.63
C GLY A 566 -15.00 6.68 -6.16
N HIS A 567 -15.28 6.76 -7.46
CA HIS A 567 -16.35 5.99 -8.07
C HIS A 567 -15.99 4.51 -8.29
N MET A 568 -14.72 4.19 -8.53
CA MET A 568 -14.25 2.82 -8.81
C MET A 568 -14.19 1.96 -7.54
N GLU A 569 -14.65 0.71 -7.61
CA GLU A 569 -14.55 -0.22 -6.47
C GLU A 569 -13.11 -0.68 -6.21
N THR A 570 -12.38 -1.03 -7.29
CA THR A 570 -10.99 -1.52 -7.23
C THR A 570 -10.12 -0.81 -8.28
N PRO A 571 -9.74 0.46 -8.06
CA PRO A 571 -8.99 1.23 -9.06
C PRO A 571 -7.54 0.73 -9.27
N VAL A 572 -6.92 0.17 -8.23
CA VAL A 572 -5.51 -0.25 -8.21
C VAL A 572 -5.41 -1.70 -7.75
N VAL A 573 -4.70 -2.55 -8.51
CA VAL A 573 -4.59 -4.00 -8.24
C VAL A 573 -3.58 -4.33 -7.15
N GLY A 574 -2.58 -3.47 -6.98
CA GLY A 574 -1.55 -3.65 -5.96
C GLY A 574 -0.58 -2.49 -5.91
N ARG A 575 -0.05 -2.26 -4.70
CA ARG A 575 0.98 -1.28 -4.39
C ARG A 575 2.23 -1.99 -3.88
N MET A 576 3.38 -1.35 -4.01
CA MET A 576 4.64 -1.84 -3.46
C MET A 576 4.88 -1.25 -2.08
N ALA A 577 5.11 -2.10 -1.07
CA ALA A 577 5.48 -1.62 0.26
C ALA A 577 6.84 -0.91 0.22
N LYS A 578 6.86 0.38 0.58
CA LYS A 578 8.08 1.21 0.58
C LYS A 578 9.14 0.76 1.59
N TYR A 579 8.70 0.16 2.69
CA TYR A 579 9.58 -0.31 3.76
C TYR A 579 9.30 -1.77 4.09
N HIS A 580 10.34 -2.48 4.50
CA HIS A 580 10.17 -3.74 5.21
C HIS A 580 9.74 -3.44 6.64
N TYR A 581 8.52 -3.85 7.00
CA TYR A 581 8.04 -3.73 8.36
C TYR A 581 8.63 -4.86 9.22
N GLY A 582 9.29 -4.50 10.31
CA GLY A 582 9.94 -5.44 11.23
C GLY A 582 9.84 -4.97 12.67
N VAL A 583 9.91 -5.92 13.61
CA VAL A 583 9.92 -5.64 15.05
C VAL A 583 11.32 -5.91 15.60
N SER A 584 11.85 -4.99 16.39
CA SER A 584 13.13 -5.22 17.06
C SER A 584 12.99 -6.33 18.11
N VAL A 585 13.82 -7.37 17.98
CA VAL A 585 13.84 -8.53 18.88
C VAL A 585 15.01 -8.48 19.88
N ASN A 586 15.78 -7.38 19.92
CA ASN A 586 16.91 -7.16 20.84
C ASN A 586 17.18 -5.65 21.08
N GLY A 587 17.89 -5.30 22.16
CA GLY A 587 18.13 -3.91 22.61
C GLY A 587 17.64 -3.68 24.05
N ASN A 588 17.93 -2.51 24.65
CA ASN A 588 17.56 -2.18 26.04
C ASN A 588 16.07 -2.39 26.34
N GLU A 589 15.20 -2.12 25.36
CA GLU A 589 13.74 -2.32 25.48
C GLU A 589 13.31 -3.81 25.54
N VAL A 590 14.09 -4.73 24.94
CA VAL A 590 13.84 -6.18 24.95
C VAL A 590 14.65 -6.90 26.04
N GLN A 591 15.31 -6.16 26.95
CA GLN A 591 16.03 -6.76 28.08
C GLN A 591 15.10 -7.31 29.16
N LYS A 592 13.91 -6.72 29.31
CA LYS A 592 12.88 -7.16 30.26
C LYS A 592 12.42 -8.59 29.91
N ASN A 593 12.49 -9.52 30.87
CA ASN A 593 12.19 -10.95 30.65
C ASN A 593 10.80 -11.20 30.03
N ARG A 594 9.81 -10.35 30.35
CA ARG A 594 8.45 -10.41 29.76
C ARG A 594 8.44 -10.15 28.25
N MET A 595 9.24 -9.21 27.75
CA MET A 595 9.31 -8.89 26.32
C MET A 595 9.98 -9.99 25.50
N LYS A 596 11.00 -10.66 26.06
CA LYS A 596 11.65 -11.82 25.41
C LYS A 596 10.68 -12.98 25.20
N VAL A 597 9.86 -13.27 26.20
CA VAL A 597 8.86 -14.34 26.13
C VAL A 597 7.75 -13.98 25.14
N LYS A 598 7.28 -12.71 25.15
CA LYS A 598 6.24 -12.22 24.21
C LYS A 598 6.73 -12.25 22.76
N VAL A 599 7.96 -11.81 22.49
CA VAL A 599 8.60 -11.87 21.17
C VAL A 599 8.84 -13.32 20.72
N ALA A 600 9.32 -14.20 21.62
CA ALA A 600 9.48 -15.62 21.34
C ALA A 600 8.17 -16.30 20.95
N ARG A 601 7.11 -16.00 21.71
CA ARG A 601 5.76 -16.53 21.52
C ARG A 601 5.14 -16.04 20.21
N ASN A 602 5.28 -14.76 19.88
CA ASN A 602 4.77 -14.18 18.63
C ASN A 602 5.50 -14.66 17.38
N LEU A 603 6.80 -14.95 17.48
CA LEU A 603 7.60 -15.48 16.38
C LEU A 603 7.57 -17.02 16.29
N GLY A 604 6.87 -17.70 17.18
CA GLY A 604 6.82 -19.17 17.24
C GLY A 604 8.18 -19.83 17.55
N LEU A 605 9.09 -19.11 18.21
CA LEU A 605 10.44 -19.58 18.53
C LEU A 605 10.59 -19.92 20.02
N PRO A 606 11.37 -20.95 20.40
CA PRO A 606 11.68 -21.18 21.81
C PRO A 606 12.44 -19.99 22.41
N ALA A 607 12.05 -19.54 23.61
CA ALA A 607 12.70 -18.41 24.28
C ALA A 607 14.21 -18.63 24.50
N LYS A 608 14.63 -19.89 24.71
CA LYS A 608 16.05 -20.29 24.76
C LYS A 608 16.78 -20.03 23.44
N THR A 609 16.11 -20.17 22.30
CA THR A 609 16.68 -19.91 20.96
C THR A 609 16.92 -18.42 20.75
N LEU A 610 16.01 -17.55 21.20
CA LEU A 610 16.22 -16.11 21.21
C LEU A 610 17.31 -15.67 22.19
N ALA A 611 17.39 -16.31 23.36
CA ALA A 611 18.47 -16.06 24.32
C ALA A 611 19.86 -16.47 23.78
N LYS A 612 19.96 -17.63 23.11
CA LYS A 612 21.19 -18.09 22.44
C LYS A 612 21.55 -17.22 21.24
N GLY A 613 20.57 -16.89 20.40
CA GLY A 613 20.73 -15.97 19.27
C GLY A 613 21.19 -14.59 19.70
N ARG A 614 20.66 -14.08 20.83
CA ARG A 614 21.13 -12.85 21.48
C ARG A 614 22.58 -12.97 21.96
N LYS A 615 22.93 -13.99 22.74
CA LYS A 615 24.33 -14.19 23.20
C LYS A 615 25.32 -14.32 22.04
N SER A 616 24.91 -14.93 20.95
CA SER A 616 25.71 -15.04 19.73
C SER A 616 25.84 -13.69 19.03
N ARG A 617 24.75 -12.92 18.87
CA ARG A 617 24.77 -11.63 18.16
C ARG A 617 25.38 -10.49 18.97
N THR A 618 25.20 -10.44 20.29
CA THR A 618 25.88 -9.48 21.16
C THR A 618 27.39 -9.66 21.09
N ARG A 619 27.87 -10.91 21.02
CA ARG A 619 29.29 -11.22 20.80
C ARG A 619 29.80 -10.76 19.44
N VAL A 620 28.99 -10.93 18.38
CA VAL A 620 29.30 -10.47 17.01
C VAL A 620 29.32 -8.94 16.91
N LEU A 621 28.43 -8.25 17.62
CA LEU A 621 28.33 -6.78 17.63
C LEU A 621 29.40 -6.10 18.50
N GLN A 622 30.04 -6.84 19.41
CA GLN A 622 31.13 -6.35 20.27
C GLN A 622 32.52 -6.57 19.63
N THR A 623 32.60 -7.29 18.52
CA THR A 623 33.83 -7.42 17.72
C THR A 623 33.79 -6.40 16.58
N GLU A 624 34.92 -5.73 16.26
CA GLU A 624 35.04 -4.65 15.24
C GLU A 624 34.71 -5.05 13.79
N LYS A 625 34.17 -6.24 13.53
CA LYS A 625 33.73 -6.63 12.20
C LYS A 625 32.27 -6.23 11.97
N SER A 626 32.11 -5.20 11.14
CA SER A 626 30.88 -4.64 10.58
C SER A 626 29.72 -5.64 10.43
N SER A 627 28.56 -5.27 10.95
CA SER A 627 27.40 -6.15 11.09
C SER A 627 26.29 -5.93 10.04
N TRP A 628 25.62 -7.04 9.74
CA TRP A 628 24.21 -7.24 9.34
C TRP A 628 23.76 -7.24 7.87
N THR A 629 24.46 -6.62 6.92
CA THR A 629 24.06 -6.73 5.49
C THR A 629 25.02 -7.52 4.62
N TYR A 630 26.24 -7.78 5.10
CA TYR A 630 27.24 -8.56 4.38
C TYR A 630 27.50 -9.89 5.08
N THR A 631 26.52 -10.79 5.03
CA THR A 631 26.85 -12.21 4.98
C THR A 631 26.73 -12.66 3.54
N LEU A 632 27.77 -12.44 2.73
CA LEU A 632 28.35 -13.62 2.11
C LEU A 632 28.60 -14.55 3.28
N ARG A 633 27.70 -15.51 3.51
CA ARG A 633 27.94 -16.52 4.54
C ARG A 633 29.27 -17.12 4.15
N LYS A 634 30.35 -16.79 4.86
CA LYS A 634 31.45 -17.74 4.93
C LYS A 634 30.79 -18.97 5.52
N THR A 635 30.59 -19.96 4.65
CA THR A 635 30.49 -21.35 5.02
C THR A 635 31.41 -21.52 6.22
N ARG A 636 30.85 -22.04 7.32
CA ARG A 636 31.65 -22.37 8.50
C ARG A 636 32.97 -23.03 8.03
N SER A 637 34.06 -22.93 8.76
CA SER A 637 35.32 -23.59 8.33
C SER A 637 35.16 -25.11 8.11
N ASP A 638 34.07 -25.72 8.60
CA ASP A 638 33.61 -27.11 8.38
C ASP A 638 32.46 -27.26 7.36
N ALA A 639 31.99 -26.18 6.73
CA ALA A 639 30.89 -26.24 5.78
C ALA A 639 31.42 -26.56 4.39
N MET A 640 31.08 -27.77 3.96
CA MET A 640 31.43 -28.32 2.66
C MET A 640 31.17 -27.35 1.51
N SER A 641 32.09 -27.32 0.55
CA SER A 641 31.93 -26.56 -0.68
C SER A 641 30.71 -27.07 -1.47
N GLU A 642 30.15 -26.22 -2.34
CA GLU A 642 29.06 -26.66 -3.21
C GLU A 642 29.51 -27.79 -4.16
N ASP A 643 30.79 -27.81 -4.54
CA ASP A 643 31.36 -28.88 -5.38
C ASP A 643 31.43 -30.22 -4.63
N GLU A 644 31.79 -30.22 -3.35
CA GLU A 644 31.79 -31.43 -2.52
C GLU A 644 30.36 -31.97 -2.30
N LYS A 645 29.38 -31.08 -2.10
CA LYS A 645 27.96 -31.47 -1.99
C LYS A 645 27.44 -32.02 -3.31
N LYS A 646 27.81 -31.39 -4.43
CA LYS A 646 27.44 -31.83 -5.78
C LYS A 646 28.05 -33.19 -6.10
N THR A 647 29.27 -33.44 -5.65
CA THR A 647 29.93 -34.75 -5.78
C THR A 647 29.16 -35.84 -5.03
N ALA A 648 28.79 -35.61 -3.76
CA ALA A 648 27.94 -36.54 -3.00
C ALA A 648 26.55 -36.72 -3.62
N TYR A 649 25.95 -35.65 -4.15
CA TYR A 649 24.66 -35.70 -4.84
C TYR A 649 24.72 -36.53 -6.13
N ASN A 650 25.76 -36.33 -6.94
CA ASN A 650 26.00 -37.09 -8.17
C ASN A 650 26.29 -38.56 -7.89
N PHE A 651 27.01 -38.87 -6.80
CA PHE A 651 27.22 -40.25 -6.38
C PHE A 651 25.90 -40.96 -6.06
N TRP A 652 24.98 -40.29 -5.35
CA TRP A 652 23.64 -40.83 -5.13
C TRP A 652 22.94 -41.12 -6.47
N LEU A 653 22.99 -40.19 -7.43
CA LEU A 653 22.39 -40.39 -8.76
C LEU A 653 22.98 -41.56 -9.57
N SER A 654 24.10 -42.16 -9.16
CA SER A 654 24.67 -43.31 -9.84
C SER A 654 23.67 -44.50 -9.85
N PRO A 655 23.41 -45.11 -11.02
CA PRO A 655 22.51 -46.27 -11.14
C PRO A 655 22.92 -47.47 -10.28
N SER A 656 24.19 -47.54 -9.86
CA SER A 656 24.71 -48.61 -9.01
C SER A 656 24.23 -48.53 -7.56
N ILE A 657 23.82 -47.36 -7.07
CA ILE A 657 23.45 -47.12 -5.66
C ILE A 657 21.97 -47.41 -5.43
N SER A 658 21.11 -46.92 -6.32
CA SER A 658 19.67 -47.11 -6.19
C SER A 658 18.97 -47.10 -7.54
N ARG A 659 17.82 -47.77 -7.61
CA ARG A 659 16.96 -47.81 -8.80
C ARG A 659 15.53 -47.41 -8.46
N PRO A 660 14.79 -46.74 -9.37
CA PRO A 660 13.35 -46.52 -9.17
C PRO A 660 12.62 -47.86 -8.97
N THR A 661 11.62 -47.86 -8.11
CA THR A 661 10.71 -49.00 -8.00
C THR A 661 9.88 -49.11 -9.28
N GLY A 662 9.75 -50.31 -9.86
CA GLY A 662 8.82 -50.55 -10.98
C GLY A 662 7.34 -50.47 -10.57
N ASN A 663 7.06 -50.29 -9.28
CA ASN A 663 5.71 -50.26 -8.73
C ASN A 663 5.20 -48.82 -8.63
N LYS A 664 4.19 -48.48 -9.45
CA LYS A 664 3.54 -47.16 -9.48
C LYS A 664 2.90 -46.73 -8.15
N LYS A 665 2.76 -47.62 -7.16
CA LYS A 665 2.23 -47.32 -5.82
C LYS A 665 3.30 -46.84 -4.83
N ASP A 666 4.58 -47.00 -5.13
CA ASP A 666 5.69 -46.62 -4.24
C ASP A 666 6.03 -45.12 -4.41
N ILE A 667 5.09 -44.25 -4.03
CA ILE A 667 5.19 -42.79 -4.13
C ILE A 667 5.04 -42.19 -2.73
N LYS A 668 5.96 -41.29 -2.36
CA LYS A 668 5.90 -40.53 -1.10
C LYS A 668 5.33 -39.14 -1.34
N ARG A 669 4.30 -38.79 -0.57
CA ARG A 669 3.67 -37.47 -0.58
C ARG A 669 4.32 -36.55 0.46
N VAL A 670 4.77 -35.38 0.03
CA VAL A 670 5.28 -34.32 0.90
C VAL A 670 4.31 -33.15 0.87
N ARG A 671 3.84 -32.72 2.04
CA ARG A 671 2.88 -31.61 2.15
C ARG A 671 3.61 -30.28 1.96
N LEU A 672 3.18 -29.49 0.99
CA LEU A 672 3.70 -28.14 0.71
C LEU A 672 2.78 -27.03 1.27
N GLY A 673 1.52 -27.34 1.55
CA GLY A 673 0.55 -26.42 2.12
C GLY A 673 -0.76 -27.10 2.56
N PRO A 674 -1.79 -26.35 2.97
CA PRO A 674 -3.13 -26.90 3.19
C PRO A 674 -3.64 -27.60 1.92
N HIS A 675 -3.81 -28.91 1.97
CA HIS A 675 -4.27 -29.76 0.87
C HIS A 675 -3.36 -29.80 -0.40
N ILE A 676 -2.15 -29.22 -0.36
CA ILE A 676 -1.19 -29.25 -1.48
C ILE A 676 -0.06 -30.22 -1.15
N TYR A 677 0.20 -31.18 -2.05
CA TYR A 677 1.22 -32.21 -1.88
C TYR A 677 2.06 -32.38 -3.15
N SER A 678 3.38 -32.51 -3.01
CA SER A 678 4.23 -33.04 -4.07
C SER A 678 4.38 -34.55 -3.91
N CYS A 679 4.39 -35.27 -5.03
CA CYS A 679 4.54 -36.72 -5.08
C CYS A 679 5.94 -37.06 -5.62
N HIS A 680 6.71 -37.85 -4.88
CA HIS A 680 8.05 -38.27 -5.27
C HIS A 680 8.14 -39.80 -5.30
N MET A 681 8.68 -40.38 -6.37
CA MET A 681 8.89 -41.83 -6.47
C MET A 681 9.94 -42.30 -5.45
N ILE A 682 9.74 -43.48 -4.87
CA ILE A 682 10.69 -44.11 -3.94
C ILE A 682 11.66 -45.00 -4.74
N HIS A 683 12.96 -44.88 -4.45
CA HIS A 683 14.02 -45.72 -5.00
C HIS A 683 14.36 -46.88 -4.05
N VAL A 684 14.67 -48.03 -4.64
CA VAL A 684 15.21 -49.20 -3.93
C VAL A 684 16.73 -49.09 -3.89
N LEU A 685 17.30 -49.26 -2.71
CA LEU A 685 18.76 -49.33 -2.56
C LEU A 685 19.29 -50.71 -2.94
N ASN A 686 20.34 -50.74 -3.75
CA ASN A 686 21.05 -51.98 -4.10
C ASN A 686 22.01 -52.43 -2.99
N LYS A 687 22.41 -51.50 -2.12
CA LYS A 687 23.30 -51.67 -0.96
C LYS A 687 22.84 -50.75 0.19
N THR A 688 23.16 -51.05 1.43
CA THR A 688 22.76 -50.22 2.57
C THR A 688 23.31 -48.78 2.46
N GLN A 689 22.66 -47.82 3.11
CA GLN A 689 23.14 -46.42 3.10
C GLN A 689 24.55 -46.29 3.74
N THR A 690 24.88 -47.18 4.68
CA THR A 690 26.21 -47.28 5.28
C THR A 690 27.24 -47.79 4.28
N GLU A 691 26.93 -48.85 3.53
CA GLU A 691 27.82 -49.37 2.47
C GLU A 691 28.04 -48.32 1.37
N ALA A 692 26.98 -47.62 0.95
CA ALA A 692 27.10 -46.52 0.00
C ALA A 692 27.97 -45.37 0.53
N PHE A 693 27.93 -45.10 1.84
CA PHE A 693 28.80 -44.09 2.46
C PHE A 693 30.26 -44.53 2.51
N LEU A 694 30.54 -45.79 2.84
CA LEU A 694 31.91 -46.33 2.82
C LEU A 694 32.49 -46.41 1.40
N GLU A 695 31.66 -46.77 0.42
CA GLU A 695 32.02 -46.73 -1.00
C GLU A 695 32.30 -45.30 -1.47
N PHE A 696 31.50 -44.32 -1.05
CA PHE A 696 31.76 -42.91 -1.33
C PHE A 696 33.11 -42.47 -0.76
N GLN A 697 33.45 -42.87 0.48
CA GLN A 697 34.72 -42.54 1.12
C GLN A 697 35.94 -43.22 0.46
N THR A 698 35.77 -44.37 -0.18
CA THR A 698 36.86 -45.11 -0.83
C THR A 698 37.07 -44.72 -2.30
N THR A 699 36.00 -44.31 -2.99
CA THR A 699 36.03 -43.95 -4.43
C THR A 699 36.34 -42.47 -4.69
N HIS A 700 36.26 -41.61 -3.67
CA HIS A 700 36.50 -40.17 -3.78
C HIS A 700 37.69 -39.72 -2.91
N PRO A 701 38.30 -38.55 -3.19
CA PRO A 701 39.52 -38.11 -2.50
C PRO A 701 39.33 -38.05 -0.97
N PRO A 702 40.36 -38.43 -0.17
CA PRO A 702 40.29 -38.43 1.29
C PRO A 702 40.08 -37.04 1.91
N ASP A 703 40.20 -35.98 1.10
CA ASP A 703 40.00 -34.60 1.52
C ASP A 703 38.52 -34.22 1.70
N ILE A 704 37.58 -34.98 1.15
CA ILE A 704 36.13 -34.74 1.34
C ILE A 704 35.70 -35.23 2.74
N LYS A 705 35.80 -34.34 3.73
CA LYS A 705 35.42 -34.62 5.13
C LYS A 705 33.91 -34.58 5.36
N ILE A 706 33.17 -35.53 4.78
CA ILE A 706 31.73 -35.69 5.00
C ILE A 706 31.42 -36.77 6.04
N LYS A 707 30.56 -36.46 7.02
CA LYS A 707 30.03 -37.45 7.98
C LYS A 707 28.82 -38.18 7.39
N GLN A 708 28.64 -39.46 7.73
CA GLN A 708 27.56 -40.32 7.20
C GLN A 708 26.18 -39.66 7.22
N ARG A 709 25.76 -39.11 8.36
CA ARG A 709 24.45 -38.45 8.49
C ARG A 709 24.28 -37.26 7.53
N LYS A 710 25.38 -36.57 7.19
CA LYS A 710 25.36 -35.45 6.25
C LYS A 710 25.25 -35.97 4.81
N PHE A 711 26.01 -37.02 4.47
CA PHE A 711 25.93 -37.72 3.19
C PHE A 711 24.52 -38.26 2.90
N GLU A 712 23.90 -38.91 3.88
CA GLU A 712 22.54 -39.44 3.77
C GLU A 712 21.46 -38.36 3.59
N ASN A 713 21.72 -37.12 4.01
CA ASN A 713 20.79 -36.00 3.83
C ASN A 713 20.92 -35.35 2.44
N LEU A 714 21.98 -35.65 1.69
CA LEU A 714 22.19 -35.13 0.33
C LEU A 714 21.54 -36.01 -0.75
N LYS A 715 20.81 -37.06 -0.37
CA LYS A 715 20.10 -37.92 -1.33
C LYS A 715 19.00 -37.14 -2.07
N PRO A 716 18.90 -37.23 -3.41
CA PRO A 716 17.90 -36.51 -4.20
C PRO A 716 16.47 -37.02 -4.01
N TYR A 717 16.33 -38.29 -3.60
CA TYR A 717 15.09 -39.03 -3.62
C TYR A 717 14.89 -39.81 -2.32
N PHE A 718 13.65 -40.25 -2.10
CA PHE A 718 13.35 -41.12 -0.97
C PHE A 718 13.80 -42.54 -1.28
N VAL A 719 14.42 -43.18 -0.29
CA VAL A 719 15.00 -44.52 -0.44
C VAL A 719 14.35 -45.52 0.52
N ARG A 720 14.24 -46.78 0.11
CA ARG A 720 13.86 -47.91 0.95
C ARG A 720 14.75 -49.12 0.67
N ALA A 721 14.84 -50.04 1.64
CA ALA A 721 15.52 -51.32 1.44
C ALA A 721 14.78 -52.19 0.40
N ALA A 722 15.54 -53.02 -0.32
CA ALA A 722 14.99 -53.99 -1.27
C ALA A 722 14.13 -55.03 -0.54
N ARG A 723 12.89 -55.24 -1.02
CA ARG A 723 12.09 -56.40 -0.62
C ARG A 723 12.53 -57.61 -1.44
N GLN A 724 12.26 -58.82 -0.96
CA GLN A 724 12.54 -60.06 -1.69
C GLN A 724 11.94 -60.07 -3.11
N GLN A 725 10.79 -59.42 -3.31
CA GLN A 725 10.13 -59.22 -4.61
C GLN A 725 10.87 -58.22 -5.54
N ASP A 726 11.55 -57.23 -4.96
CA ASP A 726 12.38 -56.27 -5.71
C ASP A 726 13.72 -56.90 -6.13
N MET A 727 14.12 -58.01 -5.51
CA MET A 727 15.34 -58.78 -5.82
C MET A 727 15.12 -59.88 -6.86
N SER A 728 13.88 -60.35 -7.05
CA SER A 728 13.52 -61.41 -8.00
C SER A 728 13.11 -60.90 -9.38
N THR A 729 13.02 -59.59 -9.57
CA THR A 729 12.63 -58.96 -10.85
C THR A 729 13.77 -58.11 -11.40
N CYS A 730 14.56 -58.68 -12.31
CA CYS A 730 15.38 -57.87 -13.20
C CYS A 730 14.43 -57.11 -14.12
N CYS A 731 14.19 -55.82 -13.88
CA CYS A 731 13.51 -54.95 -14.85
C CYS A 731 14.40 -54.62 -16.07
N CYS A 732 15.27 -55.55 -16.47
CA CYS A 732 16.00 -55.44 -17.72
C CYS A 732 15.01 -55.65 -18.88
N ARG A 733 15.20 -54.87 -19.94
CA ARG A 733 14.42 -54.92 -21.19
C ARG A 733 14.17 -56.37 -21.66
N TYR A 734 15.23 -57.20 -21.64
CA TYR A 734 15.18 -58.63 -21.97
C TYR A 734 14.15 -59.44 -21.16
N HIS A 735 13.97 -59.16 -19.87
CA HIS A 735 13.03 -59.91 -19.04
C HIS A 735 11.57 -59.51 -19.32
N ILE A 736 11.33 -58.23 -19.62
CA ILE A 736 10.01 -57.74 -20.03
C ILE A 736 9.66 -58.30 -21.42
N GLU A 737 10.62 -58.31 -22.34
CA GLU A 737 10.47 -58.88 -23.69
C GLU A 737 10.18 -60.38 -23.64
N ALA A 738 10.97 -61.16 -22.89
CA ALA A 738 10.76 -62.60 -22.73
C ALA A 738 9.38 -62.93 -22.12
N ARG A 739 8.93 -62.11 -21.16
CA ARG A 739 7.60 -62.29 -20.54
C ARG A 739 6.46 -61.95 -21.50
N SER A 740 6.62 -60.95 -22.36
CA SER A 740 5.64 -60.64 -23.41
C SER A 740 5.57 -61.75 -24.46
N ILE A 741 6.71 -62.27 -24.92
CA ILE A 741 6.78 -63.40 -25.86
C ILE A 741 6.11 -64.64 -25.24
N PHE A 742 6.48 -65.00 -24.02
CA PHE A 742 5.89 -66.13 -23.32
C PHE A 742 4.37 -65.99 -23.17
N LYS A 743 3.88 -64.80 -22.83
CA LYS A 743 2.44 -64.53 -22.73
C LYS A 743 1.73 -64.73 -24.08
N LYS A 744 2.30 -64.23 -25.18
CA LYS A 744 1.76 -64.43 -26.54
C LYS A 744 1.76 -65.90 -26.95
N CYS A 745 2.82 -66.66 -26.64
CA CYS A 745 2.86 -68.10 -26.89
C CYS A 745 1.78 -68.86 -26.11
N MET A 746 1.51 -68.46 -24.86
CA MET A 746 0.46 -69.07 -24.04
C MET A 746 -0.95 -68.70 -24.52
N GLU A 747 -1.17 -67.48 -25.02
CA GLU A 747 -2.42 -67.10 -25.69
C GLU A 747 -2.63 -67.88 -26.98
N PHE A 748 -1.59 -68.04 -27.82
CA PHE A 748 -1.64 -68.87 -29.02
C PHE A 748 -1.98 -70.32 -28.70
N ARG A 749 -1.24 -70.94 -27.76
CA ARG A 749 -1.52 -72.30 -27.29
C ARG A 749 -2.95 -72.45 -26.80
N LYS A 750 -3.44 -71.48 -26.03
CA LYS A 750 -4.81 -71.50 -25.51
C LYS A 750 -5.83 -71.44 -26.65
N ASN A 751 -5.63 -70.57 -27.64
CA ASN A 751 -6.51 -70.44 -28.80
C ASN A 751 -6.54 -71.71 -29.68
N VAL A 752 -5.38 -72.34 -29.90
CA VAL A 752 -5.29 -73.63 -30.63
C VAL A 752 -6.00 -74.74 -29.86
N LEU A 753 -5.85 -74.79 -28.54
CA LEU A 753 -6.50 -75.81 -27.70
C LEU A 753 -8.01 -75.60 -27.55
N THR A 754 -8.54 -74.39 -27.78
CA THR A 754 -9.98 -74.12 -27.69
C THR A 754 -10.74 -74.27 -29.01
N ASN A 755 -10.07 -74.21 -30.16
CA ASN A 755 -10.69 -74.34 -31.48
C ASN A 755 -10.10 -75.55 -32.22
N HIS A 756 -10.70 -76.73 -32.03
CA HIS A 756 -10.20 -77.99 -32.60
C HIS A 756 -10.36 -78.12 -34.14
N ASP A 757 -11.04 -77.18 -34.81
CA ASP A 757 -11.33 -77.24 -36.26
C ASP A 757 -10.61 -76.17 -37.12
N VAL A 758 -9.54 -75.54 -36.62
CA VAL A 758 -8.77 -74.56 -37.42
C VAL A 758 -7.26 -74.83 -37.39
N ALA A 759 -6.86 -76.07 -37.14
CA ALA A 759 -5.44 -76.44 -37.06
C ALA A 759 -4.73 -76.51 -38.42
N ASP A 760 -5.45 -76.64 -39.54
CA ASP A 760 -4.84 -76.94 -40.85
C ASP A 760 -4.91 -75.85 -41.92
N THR A 761 -5.42 -74.65 -41.63
CA THR A 761 -5.58 -73.60 -42.69
C THR A 761 -5.05 -72.21 -42.36
N ILE A 762 -4.34 -72.02 -41.25
CA ILE A 762 -3.79 -70.71 -40.89
C ILE A 762 -2.26 -70.76 -40.90
N GLN A 763 -1.66 -70.39 -42.04
CA GLN A 763 -0.27 -69.91 -42.06
C GLN A 763 -0.24 -68.47 -41.53
N ILE A 764 0.06 -68.29 -40.25
CA ILE A 764 0.45 -66.97 -39.72
C ILE A 764 1.97 -66.91 -39.74
N LYS A 765 2.53 -65.95 -40.49
CA LYS A 765 3.93 -65.56 -40.34
C LYS A 765 4.14 -65.05 -38.91
N VAL A 766 4.83 -65.84 -38.09
CA VAL A 766 5.41 -65.36 -36.85
C VAL A 766 6.60 -64.50 -37.27
N PHE A 767 6.46 -63.18 -37.05
CA PHE A 767 7.45 -62.12 -37.31
C PHE A 767 8.87 -62.62 -37.60
N GLU A 768 9.37 -62.36 -38.81
CA GLU A 768 10.72 -62.77 -39.22
C GLU A 768 11.81 -61.86 -38.62
N THR A 769 11.54 -60.58 -38.33
CA THR A 769 12.47 -59.68 -37.62
C THR A 769 11.76 -58.57 -36.82
N LEU A 770 12.46 -58.03 -35.81
CA LEU A 770 11.97 -57.10 -34.78
C LEU A 770 11.73 -55.63 -35.21
N SER A 771 11.68 -55.31 -36.51
CA SER A 771 11.52 -53.92 -37.00
C SER A 771 10.08 -53.46 -37.22
N ASP A 772 9.08 -54.33 -37.05
CA ASP A 772 7.69 -54.05 -37.45
C ASP A 772 6.87 -53.28 -36.38
N PHE A 773 7.54 -52.54 -35.50
CA PHE A 773 6.94 -51.82 -34.37
C PHE A 773 7.44 -50.36 -34.30
N ASP A 774 7.24 -49.57 -35.36
CA ASP A 774 7.28 -48.11 -35.28
C ASP A 774 5.91 -47.50 -35.56
#